data_AF-A0A521BM29-F1
#
_entry.id   AF-A0A521BM29-F1
#
_cell.length_a   1.000
_cell.length_b   1.000
_cell.length_c   1.000
_cell.angle_alpha   90.00
_cell.angle_beta   90.00
_cell.angle_gamma   90.00
#
_symmetry.space_group_name_H-M   'P 1'
#
loop_
_entity.id
_entity.type
_entity.pdbx_description
1 polymer ?
#
loop_
_entity_poly.entity_id
_entity_poly.type
_entity_poly.pdbx_seq_one_letter_code
_entity_poly.pdbx_strand_id
1 'polypeptide(L)'
;MKFRSRTDASKKWRHPLLVLVTGFLLFEMISGLMIYVLPFSVSNQVTILVHTIIGVAFSIPYLVYQLRHWLTYRHRSLNEIKLTGYISMVAAVGAVVSGLVITWQAFFSTGISAVWDKIHLLATFLLLTSVFPHVGLIIIRDYQSRSNPNLRERVSSEKNFGINSLLALIAQFVVVLLLLYAFEPTPVNNTLPDDYHRLTSSDNRPFAPSLATTTNGDGIDVQLLGGSESCTTSGCHGQIGEEWEASAHRYAAMDPVFRKIQNKMGTQKGTIATRYCGGCHDPISLFSGTKNLFSDSLTNKVGLNEGISCASCHAVKQVDVSGNADYAIAPPERYIFELEDGKMAKKISDFLIRAYPEKHMETYQRPLLKTPEFCGSCHKQFIDEEINSVGWVQLQNQYDNWRKSRWNHPGDAAKTTECRECHMPLVDSFDPASGDPLDYNRSEEDGKHRSHRFLGGNQMVPEMLDLPGARKQVALTEQWLRGEVQIPEIAGKWEPGEAVPITISAPEEVRGDSTLDINVIVTNNKGGHNFPTGPLDMIQAWLEITVTDQRGNIRYSSGTLDEDHFIQPGAFIFKAEPVDQYNNVIDQHNLWEMVGVRYSRAIYPGHSDNAHYQIQLSDTVGSQRDIPISIKAPYSDNQAVGHLDVSVRLQYRKINQYLMNILFGEEDITAPVTTISEAHKTVRVLSASRSQKTTR
;
A
#
# COMPACT_ATOMS: atom_id res chain seq x y z
N MET A 1 -0.33 49.59 -62.78
CA MET A 1 0.75 48.90 -63.53
C MET A 1 1.97 48.76 -62.61
N LYS A 2 2.19 47.58 -62.01
CA LYS A 2 3.49 47.15 -61.46
C LYS A 2 3.50 45.62 -61.49
N PHE A 3 4.16 45.08 -62.51
CA PHE A 3 4.45 43.66 -62.66
C PHE A 3 5.25 43.17 -61.43
N ARG A 4 4.59 42.49 -60.49
CA ARG A 4 5.30 41.52 -59.61
C ARG A 4 5.58 40.30 -60.48
N SER A 5 6.86 40.04 -60.73
CA SER A 5 7.36 39.06 -61.69
C SER A 5 6.85 37.64 -61.40
N ARG A 6 5.98 37.15 -62.29
CA ARG A 6 6.05 35.92 -63.13
C ARG A 6 6.88 34.69 -62.66
N THR A 7 7.97 34.86 -61.90
CA THR A 7 8.88 33.83 -61.33
C THR A 7 8.73 33.63 -59.81
N ASP A 8 7.83 34.37 -59.14
CA ASP A 8 7.75 34.45 -57.66
C ASP A 8 6.85 33.35 -57.02
N ALA A 9 5.93 32.74 -57.78
CA ALA A 9 5.03 31.70 -57.24
C ALA A 9 5.65 30.29 -57.25
N SER A 10 6.33 29.89 -58.34
CA SER A 10 7.05 28.61 -58.40
C SER A 10 8.24 28.56 -57.42
N LYS A 11 8.92 29.68 -57.22
CA LYS A 11 9.98 29.84 -56.21
C LYS A 11 9.49 29.61 -54.77
N LYS A 12 8.24 29.96 -54.45
CA LYS A 12 7.66 29.74 -53.11
C LYS A 12 7.44 28.26 -52.82
N TRP A 13 6.96 27.50 -53.79
CA TRP A 13 6.82 26.04 -53.66
C TRP A 13 8.16 25.32 -53.53
N ARG A 14 9.24 25.87 -54.11
CA ARG A 14 10.61 25.33 -54.00
C ARG A 14 11.36 25.81 -52.76
N HIS A 15 10.73 26.60 -51.90
CA HIS A 15 11.41 27.17 -50.74
C HIS A 15 11.72 26.06 -49.71
N PRO A 16 12.98 25.87 -49.28
CA PRO A 16 13.37 24.76 -48.40
C PRO A 16 12.65 24.79 -47.06
N LEU A 17 12.45 25.99 -46.48
CA LEU A 17 11.67 26.15 -45.25
C LEU A 17 10.22 25.64 -45.39
N LEU A 18 9.59 25.78 -46.56
CA LEU A 18 8.22 25.30 -46.76
C LEU A 18 8.17 23.77 -46.77
N VAL A 19 9.07 23.13 -47.52
CA VAL A 19 9.23 21.67 -47.55
C VAL A 19 9.47 21.12 -46.15
N LEU A 20 10.43 21.72 -45.44
CA LEU A 20 10.80 21.33 -44.08
C LEU A 20 9.61 21.48 -43.14
N VAL A 21 8.93 22.63 -43.19
CA VAL A 21 7.78 22.90 -42.32
C VAL A 21 6.62 21.96 -42.57
N THR A 22 6.32 21.65 -43.83
CA THR A 22 5.25 20.71 -44.16
C THR A 22 5.62 19.28 -43.77
N GLY A 23 6.85 18.84 -44.00
CA GLY A 23 7.29 17.50 -43.60
C GLY A 23 7.19 17.27 -42.09
N PHE A 24 7.68 18.22 -41.29
CA PHE A 24 7.56 18.16 -39.82
C PHE A 24 6.11 18.26 -39.36
N LEU A 25 5.32 19.19 -39.90
CA LEU A 25 3.90 19.32 -39.53
C LEU A 25 3.12 18.02 -39.82
N LEU A 26 3.37 17.37 -40.96
CA LEU A 26 2.76 16.09 -41.30
C LEU A 26 3.18 14.99 -40.30
N PHE A 27 4.45 14.96 -39.90
CA PHE A 27 4.94 14.01 -38.91
C PHE A 27 4.26 14.23 -37.57
N GLU A 28 4.26 15.45 -37.03
CA GLU A 28 3.62 15.80 -35.75
C GLU A 28 2.12 15.42 -35.75
N MET A 29 1.41 15.69 -36.84
CA MET A 29 0.00 15.32 -36.97
C MET A 29 -0.23 13.80 -37.00
N ILE A 30 0.60 13.05 -37.75
CA ILE A 30 0.44 11.58 -37.85
C ILE A 30 0.91 10.89 -36.57
N SER A 31 2.06 11.28 -36.03
CA SER A 31 2.58 10.73 -34.78
C SER A 31 1.67 11.06 -33.59
N GLY A 32 1.10 12.27 -33.50
CA GLY A 32 0.10 12.60 -32.48
C GLY A 32 -1.15 11.72 -32.56
N LEU A 33 -1.66 11.44 -33.78
CA LEU A 33 -2.75 10.48 -33.98
C LEU A 33 -2.35 9.04 -33.61
N MET A 34 -1.13 8.63 -33.94
CA MET A 34 -0.61 7.31 -33.57
C MET A 34 -0.56 7.17 -32.04
N ILE A 35 -0.04 8.17 -31.33
CA ILE A 35 0.02 8.19 -29.86
C ILE A 35 -1.38 8.01 -29.26
N TYR A 36 -2.39 8.70 -29.81
CA TYR A 36 -3.77 8.64 -29.34
C TYR A 36 -4.48 7.30 -29.64
N VAL A 37 -4.23 6.68 -30.80
CA VAL A 37 -4.99 5.49 -31.26
C VAL A 37 -4.29 4.17 -30.96
N LEU A 38 -2.95 4.14 -30.94
CA LEU A 38 -2.20 2.91 -30.76
C LEU A 38 -2.15 2.50 -29.28
N PRO A 39 -2.14 1.19 -28.99
CA PRO A 39 -2.03 0.69 -27.63
C PRO A 39 -0.63 0.95 -27.05
N PHE A 40 -0.55 0.84 -25.73
CA PHE A 40 0.72 0.86 -25.00
C PHE A 40 1.67 -0.18 -25.57
N SER A 41 2.82 0.28 -26.06
CA SER A 41 3.84 -0.55 -26.71
C SER A 41 5.16 0.21 -26.78
N VAL A 42 6.26 -0.51 -26.97
CA VAL A 42 7.59 0.09 -27.18
C VAL A 42 7.57 1.05 -28.37
N SER A 43 6.89 0.67 -29.46
CA SER A 43 6.75 1.53 -30.65
C SER A 43 6.03 2.84 -30.34
N ASN A 44 4.95 2.79 -29.56
CA ASN A 44 4.23 4.01 -29.19
C ASN A 44 5.06 4.89 -28.24
N GLN A 45 5.75 4.31 -27.26
CA GLN A 45 6.63 5.04 -26.34
C GLN A 45 7.78 5.75 -27.08
N VAL A 46 8.45 5.08 -28.02
CA VAL A 46 9.47 5.72 -28.86
C VAL A 46 8.86 6.82 -29.74
N THR A 47 7.64 6.62 -30.25
CA THR A 47 6.93 7.64 -31.02
C THR A 47 6.67 8.89 -30.18
N ILE A 48 6.29 8.76 -28.90
CA ILE A 48 6.13 9.89 -27.96
C ILE A 48 7.44 10.67 -27.79
N LEU A 49 8.56 9.98 -27.60
CA LEU A 49 9.87 10.62 -27.46
C LEU A 49 10.23 11.41 -28.72
N VAL A 50 10.09 10.81 -29.89
CA VAL A 50 10.44 11.46 -31.16
C VAL A 50 9.48 12.61 -31.48
N HIS A 51 8.18 12.43 -31.29
CA HIS A 51 7.16 13.49 -31.40
C HIS A 51 7.54 14.70 -30.53
N THR A 52 7.88 14.46 -29.27
CA THR A 52 8.27 15.54 -28.34
C THR A 52 9.54 16.26 -28.81
N ILE A 53 10.59 15.51 -29.16
CA ILE A 53 11.88 16.08 -29.58
C ILE A 53 11.71 16.91 -30.85
N ILE A 54 11.01 16.35 -31.85
CA ILE A 54 10.78 17.02 -33.12
C ILE A 54 9.87 18.23 -32.92
N GLY A 55 8.76 18.11 -32.19
CA GLY A 55 7.85 19.22 -31.88
C GLY A 55 8.55 20.41 -31.21
N VAL A 56 9.42 20.16 -30.22
CA VAL A 56 10.21 21.20 -29.57
C VAL A 56 11.20 21.84 -30.54
N ALA A 57 12.01 21.03 -31.25
CA ALA A 57 13.01 21.53 -32.19
C ALA A 57 12.38 22.32 -33.34
N PHE A 58 11.18 21.92 -33.76
CA PHE A 58 10.48 22.47 -34.92
C PHE A 58 9.61 23.69 -34.61
N SER A 59 9.29 23.92 -33.32
CA SER A 59 8.48 25.07 -32.88
C SER A 59 9.00 26.41 -33.42
N ILE A 60 10.32 26.65 -33.39
CA ILE A 60 10.91 27.92 -33.86
C ILE A 60 10.84 28.06 -35.40
N PRO A 61 11.34 27.10 -36.21
CA PRO A 61 11.18 27.15 -37.67
C PRO A 61 9.73 27.33 -38.11
N TYR A 62 8.79 26.64 -37.45
CA TYR A 62 7.36 26.76 -37.71
C TYR A 62 6.85 28.17 -37.47
N LEU A 63 7.14 28.77 -36.31
CA LEU A 63 6.73 30.13 -35.98
C LEU A 63 7.29 31.17 -36.96
N VAL A 64 8.56 31.03 -37.37
CA VAL A 64 9.18 31.91 -38.37
C VAL A 64 8.46 31.80 -39.71
N TYR A 65 8.16 30.59 -40.17
CA TYR A 65 7.39 30.37 -41.38
C TYR A 65 5.99 30.96 -41.28
N GLN A 66 5.28 30.70 -40.18
CA GLN A 66 3.90 31.14 -39.98
C GLN A 66 3.80 32.66 -39.94
N LEU A 67 4.75 33.34 -39.28
CA LEU A 67 4.83 34.80 -39.24
C LEU A 67 5.07 35.38 -40.64
N ARG A 68 6.03 34.83 -41.40
CA ARG A 68 6.30 35.27 -42.77
C ARG A 68 5.10 35.05 -43.68
N HIS A 69 4.43 33.90 -43.54
CA HIS A 69 3.23 33.58 -44.28
C HIS A 69 2.12 34.58 -43.95
N TRP A 70 1.83 34.80 -42.67
CA TRP A 70 0.81 35.75 -42.23
C TRP A 70 1.08 37.18 -42.73
N LEU A 71 2.30 37.70 -42.52
CA LEU A 71 2.69 39.05 -42.98
C LEU A 71 2.49 39.23 -44.49
N THR A 72 2.74 38.18 -45.27
CA THR A 72 2.59 38.20 -46.74
C THR A 72 1.13 38.27 -47.19
N TYR A 73 0.22 37.60 -46.48
CA TYR A 73 -1.17 37.41 -46.91
C TYR A 73 -2.21 38.25 -46.12
N ARG A 74 -1.83 38.86 -44.99
CA ARG A 74 -2.76 39.60 -44.12
C ARG A 74 -3.53 40.72 -44.82
N HIS A 75 -2.91 41.40 -45.78
CA HIS A 75 -3.49 42.53 -46.52
C HIS A 75 -4.45 42.13 -47.66
N ARG A 76 -4.58 40.83 -47.98
CA ARG A 76 -5.50 40.37 -49.03
C ARG A 76 -6.95 40.29 -48.52
N SER A 77 -7.94 40.33 -49.40
CA SER A 77 -9.34 40.10 -49.03
C SER A 77 -9.56 38.69 -48.46
N LEU A 78 -10.56 38.54 -47.59
CA LEU A 78 -10.96 37.25 -47.03
C LEU A 78 -11.63 36.40 -48.11
N ASN A 79 -11.26 35.12 -48.17
CA ASN A 79 -11.87 34.09 -49.01
C ASN A 79 -11.72 32.74 -48.30
N GLU A 80 -12.31 31.68 -48.88
CA GLU A 80 -12.31 30.34 -48.27
C GLU A 80 -10.90 29.81 -47.95
N ILE A 81 -9.91 30.08 -48.83
CA ILE A 81 -8.52 29.67 -48.64
C ILE A 81 -7.89 30.45 -47.47
N LYS A 82 -8.12 31.76 -47.37
CA LYS A 82 -7.59 32.58 -46.28
C LYS A 82 -8.27 32.25 -44.94
N LEU A 83 -9.56 31.94 -44.96
CA LEU A 83 -10.33 31.52 -43.78
C LEU A 83 -9.80 30.20 -43.23
N THR A 84 -9.74 29.15 -44.07
CA THR A 84 -9.16 27.84 -43.69
C THR A 84 -7.71 27.95 -43.24
N GLY A 85 -6.93 28.87 -43.83
CA GLY A 85 -5.56 29.16 -43.42
C GLY A 85 -5.45 29.84 -42.05
N TYR A 86 -6.37 30.75 -41.71
CA TYR A 86 -6.43 31.34 -40.36
C TYR A 86 -6.84 30.31 -39.31
N ILE A 87 -7.82 29.45 -39.61
CA ILE A 87 -8.22 28.36 -38.72
C ILE A 87 -7.02 27.42 -38.49
N SER A 88 -6.33 27.02 -39.57
CA SER A 88 -5.11 26.19 -39.48
C SER A 88 -4.02 26.85 -38.63
N MET A 89 -3.80 28.15 -38.81
CA MET A 89 -2.81 28.91 -38.04
C MET A 89 -3.14 28.94 -36.56
N VAL A 90 -4.39 29.22 -36.19
CA VAL A 90 -4.83 29.26 -34.79
C VAL A 90 -4.72 27.87 -34.17
N ALA A 91 -5.18 26.83 -34.88
CA ALA A 91 -5.09 25.45 -34.42
C ALA A 91 -3.63 25.01 -34.19
N ALA A 92 -2.73 25.34 -35.12
CA ALA A 92 -1.32 25.01 -34.98
C ALA A 92 -0.64 25.75 -33.83
N VAL A 93 -0.94 27.04 -33.65
CA VAL A 93 -0.43 27.79 -32.49
C VAL A 93 -0.96 27.16 -31.20
N GLY A 94 -2.24 26.78 -31.16
CA GLY A 94 -2.83 26.05 -30.04
C GLY A 94 -2.08 24.76 -29.75
N ALA A 95 -1.80 23.93 -30.77
CA ALA A 95 -1.07 22.68 -30.65
C ALA A 95 0.38 22.90 -30.17
N VAL A 96 1.10 23.86 -30.73
CA VAL A 96 2.48 24.19 -30.31
C VAL A 96 2.52 24.67 -28.87
N VAL A 97 1.65 25.62 -28.48
CA VAL A 97 1.65 26.17 -27.12
C VAL A 97 1.29 25.08 -26.12
N SER A 98 0.20 24.34 -26.35
CA SER A 98 -0.21 23.26 -25.46
C SER A 98 0.82 22.14 -25.39
N GLY A 99 1.44 21.75 -26.52
CA GLY A 99 2.47 20.72 -26.56
C GLY A 99 3.74 21.12 -25.79
N LEU A 100 4.17 22.39 -25.90
CA LEU A 100 5.28 22.92 -25.11
C LEU A 100 4.97 22.96 -23.60
N VAL A 101 3.73 23.30 -23.23
CA VAL A 101 3.29 23.29 -21.82
C VAL A 101 3.31 21.87 -21.27
N ILE A 102 2.69 20.91 -21.97
CA ILE A 102 2.66 19.49 -21.55
C ILE A 102 4.08 18.92 -21.48
N THR A 103 4.93 19.21 -22.47
CA THR A 103 6.33 18.77 -22.47
C THR A 103 7.07 19.31 -21.24
N TRP A 104 6.90 20.60 -20.94
CA TRP A 104 7.51 21.21 -19.76
C TRP A 104 6.99 20.57 -18.48
N GLN A 105 5.69 20.31 -18.38
CA GLN A 105 5.08 19.63 -17.24
C GLN A 105 5.62 18.21 -17.07
N ALA A 106 5.74 17.42 -18.13
CA ALA A 106 6.27 16.06 -18.04
C ALA A 106 7.73 16.03 -17.54
N PHE A 107 8.58 16.99 -17.92
CA PHE A 107 9.97 17.04 -17.45
C PHE A 107 10.14 17.61 -16.04
N PHE A 108 9.37 18.65 -15.69
CA PHE A 108 9.67 19.49 -14.52
C PHE A 108 8.56 19.52 -13.46
N SER A 109 7.38 18.97 -13.77
CA SER A 109 6.26 18.83 -12.83
C SER A 109 6.13 17.36 -12.40
N THR A 110 5.15 17.11 -11.54
CA THR A 110 4.78 15.78 -11.05
C THR A 110 3.83 15.01 -11.96
N GLY A 111 3.25 15.68 -12.96
CA GLY A 111 2.31 15.12 -13.94
C GLY A 111 1.88 16.19 -14.95
N ILE A 112 1.17 15.75 -15.99
CA ILE A 112 0.60 16.65 -17.01
C ILE A 112 -0.81 17.09 -16.64
N SER A 113 -1.20 18.29 -17.04
CA SER A 113 -2.55 18.79 -16.81
C SER A 113 -3.54 18.22 -17.82
N ALA A 114 -4.61 17.58 -17.32
CA ALA A 114 -5.70 17.06 -18.15
C ALA A 114 -6.36 18.14 -19.04
N VAL A 115 -6.34 19.41 -18.60
CA VAL A 115 -6.87 20.53 -19.39
C VAL A 115 -5.97 20.82 -20.58
N TRP A 116 -4.65 20.91 -20.36
CA TRP A 116 -3.70 21.17 -21.43
C TRP A 116 -3.62 20.02 -22.42
N ASP A 117 -3.67 18.78 -21.93
CA ASP A 117 -3.74 17.58 -22.76
C ASP A 117 -4.97 17.59 -23.70
N LYS A 118 -6.16 17.86 -23.16
CA LYS A 118 -7.38 18.02 -23.97
C LYS A 118 -7.30 19.17 -24.98
N ILE A 119 -6.69 20.30 -24.60
CA ILE A 119 -6.46 21.43 -25.53
C ILE A 119 -5.54 20.99 -26.67
N HIS A 120 -4.48 20.24 -26.36
CA HIS A 120 -3.53 19.74 -27.36
C HIS A 120 -4.21 18.78 -28.34
N LEU A 121 -5.00 17.84 -27.82
CA LEU A 121 -5.77 16.89 -28.64
C LEU A 121 -6.78 17.60 -29.54
N LEU A 122 -7.57 18.54 -28.99
CA LEU A 122 -8.55 19.32 -29.75
C LEU A 122 -7.88 20.18 -30.83
N ALA A 123 -6.76 20.83 -30.50
CA ALA A 123 -5.99 21.61 -31.45
C ALA A 123 -5.46 20.75 -32.59
N THR A 124 -5.03 19.52 -32.31
CA THR A 124 -4.60 18.54 -33.32
C THR A 124 -5.72 18.16 -34.28
N PHE A 125 -6.92 17.83 -33.79
CA PHE A 125 -8.07 17.53 -34.66
C PHE A 125 -8.52 18.74 -35.50
N LEU A 126 -8.54 19.94 -34.90
CA LEU A 126 -8.85 21.16 -35.62
C LEU A 126 -7.79 21.45 -36.70
N LEU A 127 -6.52 21.19 -36.41
CA LEU A 127 -5.42 21.36 -37.34
C LEU A 127 -5.53 20.40 -38.53
N LEU A 128 -5.74 19.11 -38.25
CA LEU A 128 -5.99 18.09 -39.28
C LEU A 128 -7.15 18.49 -40.20
N THR A 129 -8.31 18.82 -39.62
CA THR A 129 -9.52 19.15 -40.38
C THR A 129 -9.44 20.48 -41.14
N SER A 130 -8.50 21.36 -40.80
CA SER A 130 -8.34 22.68 -41.43
C SER A 130 -7.19 22.74 -42.46
N VAL A 131 -6.06 22.07 -42.19
CA VAL A 131 -4.86 22.09 -43.06
C VAL A 131 -5.09 21.35 -44.36
N PHE A 132 -5.72 20.16 -44.32
CA PHE A 132 -5.98 19.41 -45.55
C PHE A 132 -6.91 20.16 -46.51
N PRO A 133 -8.04 20.77 -46.07
CA PRO A 133 -8.81 21.66 -46.93
C PRO A 133 -8.03 22.90 -47.37
N HIS A 134 -7.25 23.53 -46.50
CA HIS A 134 -6.48 24.72 -46.86
C HIS A 134 -5.52 24.45 -48.03
N VAL A 135 -4.73 23.36 -47.94
CA VAL A 135 -3.80 22.95 -48.99
C VAL A 135 -4.56 22.39 -50.21
N GLY A 136 -5.60 21.59 -49.99
CA GLY A 136 -6.41 20.97 -51.04
C GLY A 136 -7.10 22.00 -51.93
N LEU A 137 -7.70 23.05 -51.35
CA LEU A 137 -8.33 24.13 -52.12
C LEU A 137 -7.32 24.90 -52.97
N ILE A 138 -6.08 25.06 -52.50
CA ILE A 138 -4.99 25.67 -53.26
C ILE A 138 -4.65 24.79 -54.48
N ILE A 139 -4.45 23.49 -54.27
CA ILE A 139 -4.13 22.52 -55.33
C ILE A 139 -5.27 22.42 -56.35
N ILE A 140 -6.53 22.32 -55.92
CA ILE A 140 -7.70 22.23 -56.82
C ILE A 140 -7.80 23.48 -57.69
N ARG A 141 -7.69 24.68 -57.10
CA ARG A 141 -7.73 25.95 -57.84
C ARG A 141 -6.61 26.01 -58.88
N ASP A 142 -5.41 25.57 -58.51
CA ASP A 142 -4.23 25.62 -59.39
C ASP A 142 -4.34 24.55 -60.51
N TYR A 143 -4.91 23.37 -60.22
CA TYR A 143 -5.20 22.31 -61.20
C TYR A 143 -6.31 22.67 -62.19
N GLN A 144 -7.41 23.27 -61.74
CA GLN A 144 -8.50 23.73 -62.61
C GLN A 144 -8.04 24.79 -63.63
N SER A 145 -6.92 25.45 -63.35
CA SER A 145 -6.36 26.52 -64.19
C SER A 145 -5.24 26.03 -65.16
N ARG A 146 -5.03 24.70 -65.29
CA ARG A 146 -3.90 24.05 -66.00
C ARG A 146 -3.77 24.29 -67.51
N SER A 147 -4.79 24.84 -68.17
CA SER A 147 -4.74 25.14 -69.62
C SER A 147 -3.78 26.29 -69.95
N ASN A 148 -3.34 27.05 -68.94
CA ASN A 148 -2.32 28.08 -69.09
C ASN A 148 -0.90 27.45 -69.02
N PRO A 149 -0.04 27.62 -70.04
CA PRO A 149 1.34 27.10 -70.05
C PRO A 149 2.16 27.55 -68.82
N ASN A 150 1.86 28.74 -68.29
CA ASN A 150 2.51 29.32 -67.11
C ASN A 150 2.12 28.62 -65.79
N LEU A 151 1.05 27.83 -65.78
CA LEU A 151 0.62 27.04 -64.62
C LEU A 151 1.19 25.62 -64.63
N ARG A 152 1.72 25.13 -65.77
CA ARG A 152 2.40 23.82 -65.85
C ARG A 152 3.70 23.78 -65.01
N GLU A 153 4.50 24.84 -65.04
CA GLU A 153 5.73 24.94 -64.23
C GLU A 153 5.41 25.00 -62.72
N ARG A 154 4.31 25.65 -62.37
CA ARG A 154 3.81 25.72 -61.00
C ARG A 154 3.33 24.36 -60.50
N VAL A 155 2.54 23.63 -61.28
CA VAL A 155 2.09 22.25 -60.97
C VAL A 155 3.29 21.30 -60.83
N SER A 156 4.32 21.43 -61.67
CA SER A 156 5.56 20.67 -61.51
C SER A 156 6.29 21.01 -60.20
N SER A 157 6.32 22.28 -59.82
CA SER A 157 6.93 22.72 -58.56
C SER A 157 6.14 22.27 -57.33
N GLU A 158 4.80 22.22 -57.42
CA GLU A 158 3.89 21.67 -56.40
C GLU A 158 4.08 20.15 -56.24
N LYS A 159 4.23 19.42 -57.35
CA LYS A 159 4.56 17.98 -57.32
C LYS A 159 5.90 17.73 -56.64
N ASN A 160 6.95 18.48 -57.00
CA ASN A 160 8.27 18.34 -56.38
C ASN A 160 8.24 18.72 -54.89
N PHE A 161 7.48 19.75 -54.52
CA PHE A 161 7.23 20.08 -53.12
C PHE A 161 6.56 18.92 -52.36
N GLY A 162 5.53 18.30 -52.94
CA GLY A 162 4.87 17.14 -52.35
C GLY A 162 5.81 15.95 -52.16
N ILE A 163 6.62 15.62 -53.17
CA ILE A 163 7.64 14.57 -53.09
C ILE A 163 8.65 14.88 -51.98
N ASN A 164 9.21 16.10 -51.94
CA ASN A 164 10.21 16.45 -50.95
C ASN A 164 9.64 16.49 -49.52
N SER A 165 8.38 16.93 -49.37
CA SER A 165 7.69 16.93 -48.06
C SER A 165 7.41 15.49 -47.60
N LEU A 166 7.06 14.59 -48.52
CA LEU A 166 6.92 13.16 -48.25
C LEU A 166 8.26 12.52 -47.87
N LEU A 167 9.35 12.85 -48.58
CA LEU A 167 10.69 12.37 -48.22
C LEU A 167 11.11 12.87 -46.83
N ALA A 168 10.81 14.12 -46.48
CA ALA A 168 11.07 14.67 -45.15
C ALA A 168 10.23 13.97 -44.06
N LEU A 169 8.98 13.63 -44.36
CA LEU A 169 8.12 12.82 -43.48
C LEU A 169 8.69 11.41 -43.27
N ILE A 170 9.05 10.73 -44.38
CA ILE A 170 9.63 9.39 -44.35
C ILE A 170 10.94 9.39 -43.55
N ALA A 171 11.80 10.40 -43.73
CA ALA A 171 13.05 10.51 -42.99
C ALA A 171 12.83 10.55 -41.47
N GLN A 172 11.77 11.20 -40.99
CA GLN A 172 11.44 11.25 -39.56
C GLN A 172 10.91 9.91 -39.05
N PHE A 173 10.06 9.22 -39.81
CA PHE A 173 9.65 7.86 -39.47
C PHE A 173 10.80 6.84 -39.53
N VAL A 174 11.78 7.06 -40.42
CA VAL A 174 13.02 6.26 -40.42
C VAL A 174 13.77 6.44 -39.11
N VAL A 175 13.82 7.65 -38.52
CA VAL A 175 14.41 7.84 -37.19
C VAL A 175 13.66 7.04 -36.12
N VAL A 176 12.32 7.04 -36.14
CA VAL A 176 11.52 6.20 -35.22
C VAL A 176 11.87 4.72 -35.39
N LEU A 177 11.93 4.23 -36.62
CA LEU A 177 12.28 2.83 -36.92
C LEU A 177 13.72 2.48 -36.51
N LEU A 178 14.67 3.40 -36.69
CA LEU A 178 16.06 3.21 -36.28
C LEU A 178 16.19 3.16 -34.75
N LEU A 179 15.48 4.02 -34.02
CA LEU A 179 15.46 3.97 -32.56
C LEU A 179 14.79 2.70 -32.06
N LEU A 180 13.72 2.24 -32.71
CA LEU A 180 13.09 0.97 -32.39
C LEU A 180 14.01 -0.23 -32.67
N TYR A 181 14.74 -0.18 -33.78
CA TYR A 181 15.72 -1.20 -34.12
C TYR A 181 16.91 -1.22 -33.15
N ALA A 182 17.34 -0.05 -32.67
CA ALA A 182 18.44 0.09 -31.73
C ALA A 182 18.05 -0.16 -30.26
N PHE A 183 16.75 -0.19 -29.96
CA PHE A 183 16.27 -0.43 -28.60
C PHE A 183 16.37 -1.92 -28.25
N GLU A 184 17.20 -2.22 -27.25
CA GLU A 184 17.32 -3.55 -26.67
C GLU A 184 16.60 -3.56 -25.31
N PRO A 185 15.47 -4.27 -25.16
CA PRO A 185 14.77 -4.32 -23.89
C PRO A 185 15.62 -5.02 -22.83
N THR A 186 15.53 -4.56 -21.58
CA THR A 186 16.12 -5.25 -20.44
C THR A 186 15.63 -6.71 -20.39
N PRO A 187 16.53 -7.70 -20.43
CA PRO A 187 16.13 -9.10 -20.34
C PRO A 187 15.45 -9.37 -19.00
N VAL A 188 14.26 -9.95 -19.04
CA VAL A 188 13.54 -10.44 -17.86
C VAL A 188 13.25 -11.93 -18.04
N ASN A 189 13.45 -12.71 -16.98
CA ASN A 189 13.17 -14.13 -17.00
C ASN A 189 11.89 -14.45 -16.23
N ASN A 190 10.77 -14.52 -16.94
CA ASN A 190 9.46 -14.90 -16.40
C ASN A 190 9.21 -16.40 -16.48
N THR A 191 10.23 -17.21 -16.27
CA THR A 191 10.10 -18.66 -16.14
C THR A 191 10.61 -19.09 -14.77
N LEU A 192 10.08 -20.20 -14.28
CA LEU A 192 10.65 -20.86 -13.11
C LEU A 192 12.01 -21.48 -13.50
N PRO A 193 12.96 -21.58 -12.55
CA PRO A 193 14.22 -22.28 -12.78
C PRO A 193 14.02 -23.69 -13.35
N ASP A 194 14.95 -24.18 -14.19
CA ASP A 194 14.86 -25.51 -14.80
C ASP A 194 14.83 -26.64 -13.76
N ASP A 195 15.44 -26.42 -12.60
CA ASP A 195 15.48 -27.32 -11.46
C ASP A 195 14.31 -27.10 -10.47
N TYR A 196 13.30 -26.31 -10.86
CA TYR A 196 12.18 -25.98 -9.98
C TYR A 196 11.30 -27.20 -9.69
N HIS A 197 11.23 -27.57 -8.40
CA HIS A 197 10.48 -28.74 -7.97
C HIS A 197 9.02 -28.40 -7.68
N ARG A 198 8.10 -29.15 -8.30
CA ARG A 198 6.65 -29.08 -8.06
C ARG A 198 6.23 -30.16 -7.05
N LEU A 199 5.27 -29.86 -6.17
CA LEU A 199 4.81 -30.82 -5.16
C LEU A 199 4.19 -32.08 -5.78
N THR A 200 3.44 -31.93 -6.86
CA THR A 200 3.04 -33.05 -7.71
C THR A 200 3.19 -32.68 -9.18
N SER A 201 3.50 -33.65 -10.02
CA SER A 201 3.70 -33.44 -11.47
C SER A 201 2.40 -33.16 -12.24
N SER A 202 1.24 -33.38 -11.61
CA SER A 202 -0.10 -33.22 -12.18
C SER A 202 -0.81 -31.92 -11.77
N ASP A 203 -0.25 -31.12 -10.86
CA ASP A 203 -0.94 -29.97 -10.29
C ASP A 203 -0.66 -28.67 -11.06
N ASN A 204 -1.73 -27.89 -11.27
CA ASN A 204 -1.70 -26.53 -11.83
C ASN A 204 -1.29 -25.47 -10.79
N ARG A 205 -0.74 -25.89 -9.63
CA ARG A 205 -0.34 -25.03 -8.51
C ARG A 205 1.20 -25.03 -8.32
N PRO A 206 1.97 -24.31 -9.16
CA PRO A 206 3.44 -24.30 -9.08
C PRO A 206 3.98 -23.74 -7.75
N PHE A 207 3.21 -22.91 -7.05
CA PHE A 207 3.59 -22.27 -5.79
C PHE A 207 2.99 -22.94 -4.55
N ALA A 208 2.34 -24.11 -4.72
CA ALA A 208 1.83 -24.89 -3.60
C ALA A 208 2.95 -25.17 -2.58
N PRO A 209 2.64 -25.17 -1.26
CA PRO A 209 1.30 -25.19 -0.68
C PRO A 209 0.65 -23.80 -0.47
N SER A 210 1.27 -22.70 -0.93
CA SER A 210 0.56 -21.42 -1.02
C SER A 210 -0.59 -21.51 -2.03
N LEU A 211 -1.63 -20.70 -1.83
CA LEU A 211 -2.69 -20.48 -2.82
C LEU A 211 -2.35 -19.34 -3.79
N ALA A 212 -1.21 -18.68 -3.61
CA ALA A 212 -0.77 -17.62 -4.52
C ALA A 212 -0.47 -18.19 -5.92
N THR A 213 -0.92 -17.49 -6.95
CA THR A 213 -0.76 -17.90 -8.35
C THR A 213 -0.30 -16.74 -9.22
N THR A 214 0.22 -17.08 -10.40
CA THR A 214 0.42 -16.11 -11.49
C THR A 214 -0.65 -16.32 -12.55
N THR A 215 -1.01 -15.27 -13.28
CA THR A 215 -2.09 -15.36 -14.30
C THR A 215 -1.83 -16.37 -15.42
N ASN A 216 -0.59 -16.79 -15.62
CA ASN A 216 -0.15 -17.77 -16.61
C ASN A 216 0.46 -19.04 -16.00
N GLY A 217 0.65 -19.10 -14.67
CA GLY A 217 1.32 -20.23 -13.99
C GLY A 217 2.85 -20.25 -14.11
N ASP A 218 3.47 -19.23 -14.72
CA ASP A 218 4.93 -19.12 -14.83
C ASP A 218 5.53 -18.31 -13.67
N GLY A 219 6.85 -18.26 -13.60
CA GLY A 219 7.59 -17.42 -12.66
C GLY A 219 7.54 -15.94 -13.03
N ILE A 220 7.95 -15.07 -12.10
CA ILE A 220 8.11 -13.64 -12.35
C ILE A 220 9.52 -13.23 -11.92
N ASP A 221 10.22 -12.52 -12.83
CA ASP A 221 11.55 -11.99 -12.54
C ASP A 221 11.52 -11.07 -11.30
N VAL A 222 12.52 -11.21 -10.43
CA VAL A 222 12.63 -10.42 -9.19
C VAL A 222 12.61 -8.91 -9.46
N GLN A 223 13.14 -8.46 -10.60
CA GLN A 223 13.17 -7.04 -10.97
C GLN A 223 11.79 -6.47 -11.29
N LEU A 224 10.83 -7.32 -11.67
CA LEU A 224 9.47 -6.90 -11.96
C LEU A 224 8.61 -6.76 -10.71
N LEU A 225 8.99 -7.41 -9.61
CA LEU A 225 8.27 -7.32 -8.33
C LEU A 225 9.04 -6.53 -7.28
N GLY A 226 10.34 -6.31 -7.40
CA GLY A 226 11.10 -5.41 -6.52
C GLY A 226 11.22 -3.99 -7.07
N GLY A 227 12.21 -3.26 -6.57
CA GLY A 227 12.57 -1.94 -7.08
C GLY A 227 11.68 -0.81 -6.57
N SER A 228 11.12 -0.94 -5.36
CA SER A 228 10.19 0.05 -4.78
C SER A 228 10.77 1.47 -4.71
N GLU A 229 12.10 1.62 -4.62
CA GLU A 229 12.80 2.92 -4.69
C GLU A 229 12.48 3.70 -5.99
N SER A 230 12.27 3.00 -7.12
CA SER A 230 11.93 3.65 -8.39
C SER A 230 10.62 4.46 -8.30
N CYS A 231 9.67 4.02 -7.46
CA CYS A 231 8.39 4.68 -7.23
C CYS A 231 8.50 5.92 -6.33
N THR A 232 9.47 5.93 -5.40
CA THR A 232 9.60 6.96 -4.35
C THR A 232 10.50 8.13 -4.77
N THR A 233 11.21 7.97 -5.89
CA THR A 233 12.15 8.97 -6.42
C THR A 233 11.46 9.99 -7.34
N SER A 234 12.21 11.02 -7.73
CA SER A 234 11.79 12.05 -8.69
C SER A 234 10.54 12.86 -8.31
N GLY A 235 10.14 12.85 -7.03
CA GLY A 235 8.99 13.59 -6.53
C GLY A 235 7.64 12.92 -6.81
N CYS A 236 7.62 11.60 -7.03
CA CYS A 236 6.39 10.82 -7.17
C CYS A 236 5.86 10.35 -5.80
N HIS A 237 6.13 9.11 -5.36
CA HIS A 237 5.55 8.56 -4.13
C HIS A 237 6.48 8.67 -2.92
N GLY A 238 7.02 9.87 -2.68
CA GLY A 238 8.03 10.08 -1.63
C GLY A 238 7.48 9.87 -0.22
N GLN A 239 6.32 10.46 0.08
CA GLN A 239 5.70 10.33 1.40
C GLN A 239 5.25 8.88 1.66
N ILE A 240 4.63 8.25 0.66
CA ILE A 240 4.21 6.84 0.74
C ILE A 240 5.42 5.93 0.98
N GLY A 241 6.54 6.19 0.32
CA GLY A 241 7.80 5.46 0.52
C GLY A 241 8.31 5.51 1.96
N GLU A 242 8.36 6.70 2.56
CA GLU A 242 8.80 6.89 3.95
C GLU A 242 7.88 6.21 4.98
N GLU A 243 6.61 6.02 4.62
CA GLU A 243 5.64 5.31 5.46
C GLU A 243 5.79 3.80 5.35
N TRP A 244 5.92 3.30 4.12
CA TRP A 244 6.09 1.89 3.83
C TRP A 244 7.42 1.35 4.38
N GLU A 245 8.52 2.13 4.32
CA GLU A 245 9.87 1.69 4.72
C GLU A 245 9.95 1.15 6.15
N ALA A 246 9.15 1.72 7.08
CA ALA A 246 9.11 1.28 8.47
C ALA A 246 8.00 0.24 8.75
N SER A 247 7.18 -0.11 7.75
CA SER A 247 6.00 -0.94 7.92
C SER A 247 6.30 -2.44 7.94
N ALA A 248 5.47 -3.22 8.63
CA ALA A 248 5.58 -4.68 8.69
C ALA A 248 5.46 -5.38 7.33
N HIS A 249 4.86 -4.72 6.33
CA HIS A 249 4.79 -5.22 4.96
C HIS A 249 6.16 -5.16 4.28
N ARG A 250 6.90 -4.05 4.42
CA ARG A 250 8.25 -3.90 3.86
C ARG A 250 9.22 -4.92 4.44
N TYR A 251 9.23 -5.10 5.76
CA TYR A 251 10.18 -6.01 6.41
C TYR A 251 9.62 -7.43 6.59
N ALA A 252 8.50 -7.80 5.94
CA ALA A 252 7.82 -9.07 6.17
C ALA A 252 8.71 -10.32 5.99
N ALA A 253 9.65 -10.29 5.04
CA ALA A 253 10.65 -11.33 4.84
C ALA A 253 11.94 -11.13 5.66
N MET A 254 12.22 -9.90 6.08
CA MET A 254 13.41 -9.53 6.85
C MET A 254 13.28 -9.80 8.34
N ASP A 255 12.05 -9.84 8.85
CA ASP A 255 11.72 -10.02 10.26
C ASP A 255 12.53 -11.18 10.88
N PRO A 256 13.40 -10.92 11.87
CA PRO A 256 14.28 -11.93 12.45
C PRO A 256 13.53 -13.12 13.07
N VAL A 257 12.36 -12.86 13.66
CA VAL A 257 11.50 -13.88 14.27
C VAL A 257 10.93 -14.77 13.19
N PHE A 258 10.36 -14.15 12.14
CA PHE A 258 9.85 -14.87 10.97
C PHE A 258 10.92 -15.75 10.32
N ARG A 259 12.13 -15.21 10.10
CA ARG A 259 13.22 -15.95 9.46
C ARG A 259 13.61 -17.20 10.25
N LYS A 260 13.68 -17.11 11.58
CA LYS A 260 13.98 -18.28 12.43
C LYS A 260 12.86 -19.33 12.37
N ILE A 261 11.59 -18.91 12.40
CA ILE A 261 10.43 -19.80 12.24
C ILE A 261 10.43 -20.48 10.86
N GLN A 262 10.65 -19.71 9.79
CA GLN A 262 10.70 -20.22 8.43
C GLN A 262 11.85 -21.24 8.25
N ASN A 263 13.03 -20.95 8.80
CA ASN A 263 14.16 -21.90 8.78
C ASN A 263 13.84 -23.19 9.54
N LYS A 264 13.13 -23.11 10.67
CA LYS A 264 12.68 -24.28 11.41
C LYS A 264 11.71 -25.12 10.59
N MET A 265 10.74 -24.49 9.91
CA MET A 265 9.84 -25.18 8.98
C MET A 265 10.62 -25.84 7.83
N GLY A 266 11.55 -25.11 7.21
CA GLY A 266 12.38 -25.63 6.13
C GLY A 266 13.22 -26.84 6.54
N THR A 267 13.71 -26.86 7.78
CA THR A 267 14.47 -27.98 8.34
C THR A 267 13.59 -29.20 8.66
N GLN A 268 12.38 -28.97 9.17
CA GLN A 268 11.50 -30.05 9.64
C GLN A 268 10.59 -30.62 8.54
N LYS A 269 10.12 -29.80 7.61
CA LYS A 269 9.15 -30.14 6.55
C LYS A 269 9.74 -30.05 5.14
N GLY A 270 10.97 -29.56 5.01
CA GLY A 270 11.62 -29.31 3.72
C GLY A 270 11.37 -27.90 3.19
N THR A 271 12.25 -27.42 2.31
CA THR A 271 12.24 -26.04 1.82
C THR A 271 10.99 -25.70 0.99
N ILE A 272 10.41 -26.66 0.26
CA ILE A 272 9.17 -26.45 -0.51
C ILE A 272 8.02 -26.02 0.39
N ALA A 273 7.91 -26.62 1.59
CA ALA A 273 6.81 -26.33 2.52
C ALA A 273 6.79 -24.85 2.92
N THR A 274 7.94 -24.17 2.89
CA THR A 274 8.07 -22.73 3.20
C THR A 274 7.40 -21.80 2.19
N ARG A 275 6.99 -22.31 1.01
CA ARG A 275 6.16 -21.55 0.06
C ARG A 275 4.83 -21.15 0.70
N TYR A 276 4.30 -21.93 1.64
CA TYR A 276 3.16 -21.56 2.50
C TYR A 276 3.31 -20.16 3.08
N CYS A 277 4.48 -19.85 3.63
CA CYS A 277 4.82 -18.54 4.19
C CYS A 277 5.06 -17.50 3.09
N GLY A 278 5.65 -17.92 1.96
CA GLY A 278 6.09 -17.06 0.88
C GLY A 278 4.98 -16.22 0.25
N GLY A 279 3.76 -16.75 0.15
CA GLY A 279 2.65 -16.01 -0.44
C GLY A 279 2.28 -14.74 0.32
N CYS A 280 2.40 -14.75 1.65
CA CYS A 280 2.05 -13.61 2.50
C CYS A 280 3.26 -12.77 2.96
N HIS A 281 4.46 -13.34 3.03
CA HIS A 281 5.64 -12.65 3.58
C HIS A 281 6.69 -12.26 2.54
N ASP A 282 6.79 -13.00 1.44
CA ASP A 282 7.93 -12.95 0.53
C ASP A 282 7.52 -13.34 -0.90
N PRO A 283 6.54 -12.64 -1.52
CA PRO A 283 6.02 -12.94 -2.84
C PRO A 283 7.11 -12.84 -3.91
N ILE A 284 8.09 -11.95 -3.73
CA ILE A 284 9.22 -11.79 -4.65
C ILE A 284 10.04 -13.09 -4.73
N SER A 285 10.37 -13.71 -3.59
CA SER A 285 11.10 -14.98 -3.58
C SER A 285 10.22 -16.17 -3.97
N LEU A 286 8.90 -16.09 -3.71
CA LEU A 286 7.96 -17.12 -4.14
C LEU A 286 7.88 -17.18 -5.68
N PHE A 287 7.54 -16.06 -6.33
CA PHE A 287 7.26 -16.02 -7.77
C PHE A 287 8.51 -16.13 -8.63
N SER A 288 9.68 -15.74 -8.11
CA SER A 288 10.97 -15.99 -8.80
C SER A 288 11.44 -17.44 -8.71
N GLY A 289 10.74 -18.29 -7.96
CA GLY A 289 11.12 -19.69 -7.78
C GLY A 289 12.28 -19.91 -6.80
N THR A 290 12.68 -18.90 -6.01
CA THR A 290 13.78 -19.01 -5.04
C THR A 290 13.48 -20.04 -3.95
N LYS A 291 12.21 -20.17 -3.54
CA LYS A 291 11.76 -21.16 -2.55
C LYS A 291 11.70 -22.56 -3.18
N ASN A 292 12.85 -23.17 -3.41
CA ASN A 292 12.99 -24.46 -4.08
C ASN A 292 13.76 -25.50 -3.24
N LEU A 293 13.74 -26.77 -3.65
CA LEU A 293 14.59 -27.81 -3.04
C LEU A 293 16.06 -27.45 -3.17
N PHE A 294 16.85 -27.83 -2.17
CA PHE A 294 18.30 -27.65 -2.14
C PHE A 294 18.80 -26.20 -2.26
N SER A 295 17.90 -25.21 -2.11
CA SER A 295 18.31 -23.82 -2.03
C SER A 295 18.97 -23.53 -0.69
N ASP A 296 20.19 -22.98 -0.72
CA ASP A 296 20.91 -22.54 0.48
C ASP A 296 20.27 -21.30 1.14
N SER A 297 19.37 -20.60 0.43
CA SER A 297 18.63 -19.46 0.95
C SER A 297 17.15 -19.54 0.58
N LEU A 298 16.28 -19.44 1.59
CA LEU A 298 14.83 -19.45 1.40
C LEU A 298 14.28 -18.12 0.88
N THR A 299 15.08 -17.06 0.91
CA THR A 299 14.70 -15.70 0.50
C THR A 299 15.82 -15.09 -0.34
N ASN A 300 15.49 -14.51 -1.50
CA ASN A 300 16.47 -13.82 -2.32
C ASN A 300 16.73 -12.40 -1.79
N LYS A 301 17.80 -11.76 -2.24
CA LYS A 301 18.21 -10.44 -1.74
C LYS A 301 17.13 -9.36 -1.90
N VAL A 302 16.38 -9.38 -3.00
CA VAL A 302 15.33 -8.40 -3.26
C VAL A 302 14.14 -8.64 -2.33
N GLY A 303 13.68 -9.88 -2.23
CA GLY A 303 12.63 -10.30 -1.29
C GLY A 303 13.00 -10.02 0.16
N LEU A 304 14.25 -10.25 0.56
CA LEU A 304 14.74 -9.94 1.91
C LEU A 304 14.61 -8.45 2.23
N ASN A 305 14.91 -7.58 1.27
CA ASN A 305 14.90 -6.15 1.48
C ASN A 305 13.50 -5.54 1.39
N GLU A 306 12.63 -6.06 0.52
CA GLU A 306 11.35 -5.40 0.23
C GLU A 306 10.12 -6.17 0.73
N GLY A 307 10.23 -7.45 1.07
CA GLY A 307 9.10 -8.27 1.53
C GLY A 307 7.89 -8.13 0.60
N ILE A 308 6.87 -7.43 1.10
CA ILE A 308 5.75 -6.91 0.29
C ILE A 308 6.12 -5.52 -0.26
N SER A 309 6.76 -5.52 -1.44
CA SER A 309 7.08 -4.32 -2.22
C SER A 309 5.85 -3.60 -2.79
N CYS A 310 6.06 -2.38 -3.32
CA CYS A 310 5.03 -1.66 -4.06
C CYS A 310 4.46 -2.51 -5.22
N ALA A 311 5.34 -3.08 -6.05
CA ALA A 311 4.90 -3.84 -7.22
C ALA A 311 4.24 -5.19 -6.85
N SER A 312 4.71 -5.89 -5.81
CA SER A 312 4.08 -7.14 -5.38
C SER A 312 2.67 -6.94 -4.84
N CYS A 313 2.41 -5.82 -4.17
CA CYS A 313 1.08 -5.44 -3.69
C CYS A 313 0.18 -4.92 -4.83
N HIS A 314 0.68 -3.97 -5.61
CA HIS A 314 -0.14 -3.27 -6.61
C HIS A 314 -0.32 -4.03 -7.93
N ALA A 315 0.47 -5.08 -8.21
CA ALA A 315 0.33 -5.88 -9.42
C ALA A 315 -0.68 -7.04 -9.29
N VAL A 316 -1.27 -7.24 -8.10
CA VAL A 316 -2.31 -8.24 -7.88
C VAL A 316 -3.53 -7.94 -8.75
N LYS A 317 -4.02 -8.96 -9.48
CA LYS A 317 -5.11 -8.85 -10.44
C LYS A 317 -6.42 -9.43 -9.92
N GLN A 318 -6.34 -10.44 -9.05
CA GLN A 318 -7.50 -11.17 -8.51
C GLN A 318 -7.18 -11.62 -7.09
N VAL A 319 -8.20 -11.74 -6.25
CA VAL A 319 -8.11 -12.29 -4.89
C VAL A 319 -9.34 -13.15 -4.60
N ASP A 320 -9.17 -14.09 -3.68
CA ASP A 320 -10.25 -14.79 -2.98
C ASP A 320 -10.04 -14.62 -1.46
N VAL A 321 -11.07 -14.98 -0.69
CA VAL A 321 -11.13 -14.94 0.76
C VAL A 321 -11.03 -16.33 1.39
N SER A 322 -10.52 -17.33 0.66
CA SER A 322 -10.13 -18.63 1.23
C SER A 322 -9.04 -18.49 2.30
N GLY A 323 -8.11 -17.54 2.10
CA GLY A 323 -6.91 -17.33 2.93
C GLY A 323 -5.66 -17.97 2.35
N ASN A 324 -4.53 -17.93 3.07
CA ASN A 324 -3.23 -18.50 2.62
C ASN A 324 -2.69 -17.92 1.29
N ALA A 325 -2.81 -16.61 1.12
CA ALA A 325 -2.40 -15.87 -0.06
C ALA A 325 -3.16 -16.26 -1.33
N ASP A 326 -4.47 -16.51 -1.22
CA ASP A 326 -5.32 -16.82 -2.38
C ASP A 326 -5.52 -15.58 -3.26
N TYR A 327 -4.52 -15.30 -4.08
CA TYR A 327 -4.51 -14.21 -5.05
C TYR A 327 -3.76 -14.60 -6.32
N ALA A 328 -4.08 -13.91 -7.42
CA ALA A 328 -3.36 -14.03 -8.68
C ALA A 328 -2.65 -12.72 -9.01
N ILE A 329 -1.35 -12.79 -9.26
CA ILE A 329 -0.52 -11.66 -9.70
C ILE A 329 -0.17 -11.80 -11.18
N ALA A 330 0.02 -10.68 -11.88
CA ALA A 330 0.60 -10.66 -13.21
C ALA A 330 1.85 -9.78 -13.23
N PRO A 331 2.89 -10.13 -14.01
CA PRO A 331 4.04 -9.25 -14.17
C PRO A 331 3.59 -7.88 -14.68
N PRO A 332 3.93 -6.77 -14.01
CA PRO A 332 3.58 -5.45 -14.48
C PRO A 332 4.30 -5.15 -15.80
N GLU A 333 3.57 -4.56 -16.75
CA GLU A 333 4.19 -4.01 -17.96
C GLU A 333 4.96 -2.73 -17.60
N ARG A 334 6.18 -2.61 -18.12
CA ARG A 334 7.11 -1.53 -17.78
C ARG A 334 7.29 -0.54 -18.94
N TYR A 335 7.60 0.70 -18.60
CA TYR A 335 8.05 1.69 -19.56
C TYR A 335 9.48 1.39 -20.00
N ILE A 336 9.85 1.82 -21.22
CA ILE A 336 11.23 1.70 -21.68
C ILE A 336 12.16 2.43 -20.71
N PHE A 337 13.32 1.84 -20.44
CA PHE A 337 14.31 2.33 -19.47
C PHE A 337 13.86 2.35 -17.99
N GLU A 338 12.69 1.80 -17.64
CA GLU A 338 12.24 1.76 -16.23
C GLU A 338 13.06 0.80 -15.37
N LEU A 339 13.53 -0.31 -15.95
CA LEU A 339 14.38 -1.30 -15.28
C LEU A 339 15.89 -1.02 -15.44
N GLU A 340 16.26 0.01 -16.20
CA GLU A 340 17.66 0.33 -16.47
C GLU A 340 18.23 1.29 -15.44
N ASP A 341 19.46 1.00 -15.01
CA ASP A 341 20.20 1.87 -14.13
C ASP A 341 20.65 3.16 -14.84
N GLY A 342 20.67 4.25 -14.07
CA GLY A 342 21.32 5.49 -14.47
C GLY A 342 20.37 6.68 -14.66
N LYS A 343 20.96 7.88 -14.52
CA LYS A 343 20.19 9.14 -14.47
C LYS A 343 19.44 9.46 -15.77
N MET A 344 19.95 9.02 -16.93
CA MET A 344 19.29 9.27 -18.20
C MET A 344 18.11 8.33 -18.42
N ALA A 345 18.30 7.02 -18.17
CA ALA A 345 17.25 6.01 -18.19
C ALA A 345 16.06 6.44 -17.32
N LYS A 346 16.34 6.80 -16.06
CA LYS A 346 15.31 7.30 -15.12
C LYS A 346 14.60 8.56 -15.61
N LYS A 347 15.32 9.52 -16.19
CA LYS A 347 14.68 10.73 -16.75
C LYS A 347 13.75 10.43 -17.91
N ILE A 348 14.11 9.46 -18.76
CA ILE A 348 13.29 9.07 -19.90
C ILE A 348 12.05 8.30 -19.43
N SER A 349 12.22 7.33 -18.52
CA SER A 349 11.08 6.57 -17.98
C SER A 349 10.14 7.47 -17.17
N ASP A 350 10.65 8.38 -16.34
CA ASP A 350 9.83 9.36 -15.60
C ASP A 350 9.07 10.31 -16.55
N PHE A 351 9.73 10.78 -17.60
CA PHE A 351 9.07 11.59 -18.63
C PHE A 351 7.92 10.82 -19.28
N LEU A 352 8.15 9.55 -19.65
CA LEU A 352 7.13 8.72 -20.29
C LEU A 352 5.97 8.41 -19.35
N ILE A 353 6.23 8.07 -18.09
CA ILE A 353 5.19 7.83 -17.08
C ILE A 353 4.32 9.07 -16.91
N ARG A 354 4.90 10.28 -16.91
CA ARG A 354 4.14 11.53 -16.75
C ARG A 354 3.40 11.95 -18.01
N ALA A 355 4.02 11.79 -19.17
CA ALA A 355 3.46 12.18 -20.47
C ALA A 355 2.43 11.18 -21.00
N TYR A 356 2.47 9.93 -20.53
CA TYR A 356 1.61 8.84 -20.96
C TYR A 356 1.17 7.96 -19.77
N PRO A 357 0.45 8.54 -18.79
CA PRO A 357 0.25 7.94 -17.47
C PRO A 357 -0.77 6.81 -17.42
N GLU A 358 -1.58 6.61 -18.46
CA GLU A 358 -2.73 5.70 -18.43
C GLU A 358 -2.32 4.28 -18.04
N LYS A 359 -1.21 3.78 -18.59
CA LYS A 359 -0.74 2.43 -18.28
C LYS A 359 -0.23 2.30 -16.86
N HIS A 360 0.34 3.37 -16.30
CA HIS A 360 0.80 3.38 -14.91
C HIS A 360 -0.41 3.25 -13.96
N MET A 361 -1.46 4.05 -14.19
CA MET A 361 -2.69 3.99 -13.39
C MET A 361 -3.43 2.65 -13.57
N GLU A 362 -3.58 2.15 -14.80
CA GLU A 362 -4.23 0.87 -15.08
C GLU A 362 -3.50 -0.31 -14.40
N THR A 363 -2.17 -0.25 -14.32
CA THR A 363 -1.36 -1.29 -13.70
C THR A 363 -1.52 -1.27 -12.19
N TYR A 364 -1.37 -0.10 -11.56
CA TYR A 364 -1.16 0.02 -10.12
C TYR A 364 -2.35 0.58 -9.31
N GLN A 365 -3.38 1.17 -9.93
CA GLN A 365 -4.53 1.77 -9.22
C GLN A 365 -5.84 1.01 -9.51
N ARG A 366 -5.87 -0.27 -9.14
CA ARG A 366 -7.05 -1.13 -9.38
C ARG A 366 -8.10 -0.93 -8.28
N PRO A 367 -9.41 -0.91 -8.62
CA PRO A 367 -10.47 -0.92 -7.60
C PRO A 367 -10.37 -2.07 -6.61
N LEU A 368 -9.84 -3.23 -7.04
CA LEU A 368 -9.61 -4.40 -6.21
C LEU A 368 -8.77 -4.09 -4.96
N LEU A 369 -7.74 -3.25 -5.08
CA LEU A 369 -6.85 -2.89 -3.96
C LEU A 369 -7.57 -2.15 -2.82
N LYS A 370 -8.81 -1.72 -3.08
CA LYS A 370 -9.64 -0.96 -2.15
C LYS A 370 -10.60 -1.85 -1.38
N THR A 371 -10.68 -3.14 -1.68
CA THR A 371 -11.68 -3.98 -1.04
C THR A 371 -11.12 -4.71 0.18
N PRO A 372 -11.95 -5.03 1.18
CA PRO A 372 -11.53 -5.85 2.33
C PRO A 372 -11.06 -7.26 1.92
N GLU A 373 -11.58 -7.81 0.82
CA GLU A 373 -11.18 -9.11 0.27
C GLU A 373 -9.69 -9.11 -0.13
N PHE A 374 -9.16 -7.97 -0.62
CA PHE A 374 -7.74 -7.84 -0.92
C PHE A 374 -6.88 -8.11 0.31
N CYS A 375 -7.23 -7.47 1.43
CA CYS A 375 -6.56 -7.70 2.71
C CYS A 375 -6.79 -9.15 3.19
N GLY A 376 -8.00 -9.67 2.99
CA GLY A 376 -8.43 -11.02 3.40
C GLY A 376 -7.65 -12.15 2.75
N SER A 377 -7.10 -11.96 1.54
CA SER A 377 -6.24 -12.96 0.88
C SER A 377 -5.04 -13.38 1.75
N CYS A 378 -4.47 -12.44 2.51
CA CYS A 378 -3.31 -12.66 3.40
C CYS A 378 -3.69 -12.66 4.89
N HIS A 379 -4.67 -11.85 5.31
CA HIS A 379 -5.15 -11.76 6.70
C HIS A 379 -6.26 -12.78 7.04
N LYS A 380 -6.22 -13.91 6.35
CA LYS A 380 -6.93 -15.13 6.67
C LYS A 380 -6.00 -16.30 6.39
N GLN A 381 -5.89 -17.21 7.35
CA GLN A 381 -4.89 -18.25 7.35
C GLN A 381 -5.47 -19.54 7.93
N PHE A 382 -5.20 -20.64 7.25
CA PHE A 382 -5.52 -21.98 7.69
C PHE A 382 -4.33 -22.91 7.44
N ILE A 383 -4.35 -24.08 8.06
CA ILE A 383 -3.44 -25.19 7.75
C ILE A 383 -4.30 -26.38 7.40
N ASP A 384 -3.84 -27.17 6.44
CA ASP A 384 -4.50 -28.37 5.97
C ASP A 384 -3.54 -29.57 5.97
N GLU A 385 -4.03 -30.68 5.43
CA GLU A 385 -3.30 -31.94 5.36
C GLU A 385 -1.98 -31.84 4.56
N GLU A 386 -1.86 -30.91 3.59
CA GLU A 386 -0.62 -30.70 2.83
C GLU A 386 0.53 -30.22 3.75
N ILE A 387 0.18 -29.55 4.86
CA ILE A 387 1.14 -28.96 5.81
C ILE A 387 1.25 -29.78 7.10
N ASN A 388 0.12 -30.10 7.75
CA ASN A 388 0.11 -30.77 9.05
C ASN A 388 -0.02 -32.30 8.98
N SER A 389 -0.32 -32.87 7.81
CA SER A 389 -0.52 -34.31 7.61
C SER A 389 -1.70 -34.90 8.41
N VAL A 390 -2.65 -34.06 8.86
CA VAL A 390 -3.81 -34.49 9.65
C VAL A 390 -5.12 -33.98 9.06
N GLY A 391 -5.23 -32.68 8.77
CA GLY A 391 -6.47 -32.10 8.27
C GLY A 391 -6.59 -30.59 8.49
N TRP A 392 -7.76 -30.05 8.17
CA TRP A 392 -7.98 -28.61 8.15
C TRP A 392 -8.16 -28.00 9.54
N VAL A 393 -7.44 -26.92 9.82
CA VAL A 393 -7.53 -26.11 11.04
C VAL A 393 -7.50 -24.63 10.68
N GLN A 394 -8.46 -23.87 11.19
CA GLN A 394 -8.43 -22.41 11.10
C GLN A 394 -7.35 -21.86 12.04
N LEU A 395 -6.47 -21.00 11.53
CA LEU A 395 -5.59 -20.18 12.35
C LEU A 395 -6.10 -18.73 12.41
N GLN A 396 -5.29 -17.77 11.96
CA GLN A 396 -5.63 -16.35 11.96
C GLN A 396 -6.78 -16.08 10.99
N ASN A 397 -7.79 -15.34 11.44
CA ASN A 397 -8.92 -15.01 10.58
C ASN A 397 -9.49 -13.64 10.95
N GLN A 398 -8.79 -12.57 10.54
CA GLN A 398 -9.24 -11.21 10.78
C GLN A 398 -10.41 -10.83 9.86
N TYR A 399 -10.38 -11.31 8.62
CA TYR A 399 -11.41 -11.02 7.62
C TYR A 399 -12.80 -11.47 8.07
N ASP A 400 -12.98 -12.73 8.48
CA ASP A 400 -14.31 -13.22 8.87
C ASP A 400 -14.78 -12.62 10.21
N ASN A 401 -13.85 -12.29 11.12
CA ASN A 401 -14.18 -11.55 12.34
C ASN A 401 -14.77 -10.18 12.00
N TRP A 402 -14.13 -9.43 11.09
CA TRP A 402 -14.63 -8.15 10.60
C TRP A 402 -15.95 -8.30 9.84
N ARG A 403 -16.02 -9.25 8.91
CA ARG A 403 -17.19 -9.48 8.07
C ARG A 403 -18.44 -9.77 8.91
N LYS A 404 -18.29 -10.43 10.06
CA LYS A 404 -19.37 -10.77 11.01
C LYS A 404 -19.57 -9.73 12.12
N SER A 405 -18.76 -8.67 12.15
CA SER A 405 -18.81 -7.65 13.20
C SER A 405 -19.90 -6.60 12.97
N ARG A 406 -20.14 -5.77 14.00
CA ARG A 406 -20.98 -4.56 13.89
C ARG A 406 -20.42 -3.49 12.95
N TRP A 407 -19.19 -3.64 12.45
CA TRP A 407 -18.52 -2.66 11.59
C TRP A 407 -18.75 -2.90 10.10
N ASN A 408 -19.31 -4.06 9.74
CA ASN A 408 -19.62 -4.40 8.37
C ASN A 408 -21.13 -4.28 8.12
N HIS A 409 -21.52 -3.36 7.25
CA HIS A 409 -22.89 -3.17 6.78
C HIS A 409 -22.93 -3.35 5.26
N PRO A 410 -23.04 -4.60 4.77
CA PRO A 410 -22.95 -4.88 3.33
C PRO A 410 -23.87 -3.98 2.49
N GLY A 411 -23.28 -3.27 1.53
CA GLY A 411 -24.00 -2.34 0.64
C GLY A 411 -24.17 -0.91 1.18
N ASP A 412 -23.72 -0.60 2.40
CA ASP A 412 -23.77 0.73 3.00
C ASP A 412 -22.37 1.16 3.47
N ALA A 413 -21.62 1.80 2.56
CA ALA A 413 -20.27 2.30 2.82
C ALA A 413 -20.26 3.44 3.86
N ALA A 414 -21.37 4.17 4.02
CA ALA A 414 -21.46 5.25 5.01
C ALA A 414 -21.48 4.71 6.45
N LYS A 415 -21.92 3.47 6.66
CA LYS A 415 -21.88 2.80 7.97
C LYS A 415 -20.73 1.82 8.10
N THR A 416 -20.31 1.20 7.00
CA THR A 416 -19.22 0.23 7.01
C THR A 416 -17.89 0.90 7.31
N THR A 417 -17.08 0.26 8.15
CA THR A 417 -15.66 0.61 8.34
C THR A 417 -14.82 -0.58 7.91
N GLU A 418 -14.10 -0.44 6.81
CA GLU A 418 -13.19 -1.37 6.16
C GLU A 418 -11.78 -1.33 6.76
N CYS A 419 -10.97 -2.32 6.40
CA CYS A 419 -9.60 -2.47 6.88
C CYS A 419 -8.74 -1.22 6.63
N ARG A 420 -8.86 -0.60 5.46
CA ARG A 420 -8.02 0.53 5.02
C ARG A 420 -8.34 1.83 5.75
N GLU A 421 -9.58 2.06 6.16
CA GLU A 421 -9.91 3.30 6.88
C GLU A 421 -9.23 3.34 8.25
N CYS A 422 -9.02 2.16 8.86
CA CYS A 422 -8.34 1.99 10.14
C CYS A 422 -6.81 1.88 9.97
N HIS A 423 -6.35 0.99 9.09
CA HIS A 423 -4.93 0.64 8.97
C HIS A 423 -4.18 1.49 7.94
N MET A 424 -4.89 2.21 7.07
CA MET A 424 -4.34 3.14 6.08
C MET A 424 -5.08 4.49 6.14
N PRO A 425 -5.12 5.15 7.31
CA PRO A 425 -5.90 6.37 7.49
C PRO A 425 -5.46 7.46 6.52
N LEU A 426 -6.39 8.33 6.13
CA LEU A 426 -6.08 9.44 5.23
C LEU A 426 -5.16 10.47 5.90
N VAL A 427 -4.08 10.81 5.22
CA VAL A 427 -3.10 11.83 5.63
C VAL A 427 -2.92 12.85 4.51
N ASP A 428 -2.56 14.09 4.88
CA ASP A 428 -2.30 15.15 3.90
C ASP A 428 -1.09 14.80 3.02
N SER A 429 -1.22 15.10 1.73
CA SER A 429 -0.31 14.64 0.70
C SER A 429 -0.03 15.71 -0.33
N PHE A 430 1.22 15.75 -0.77
CA PHE A 430 1.69 16.46 -1.95
C PHE A 430 2.24 15.50 -3.02
N ASP A 431 2.33 14.19 -2.71
CA ASP A 431 2.61 13.15 -3.71
C ASP A 431 1.55 13.18 -4.84
N PRO A 432 1.89 12.82 -6.09
CA PRO A 432 0.95 12.85 -7.23
C PRO A 432 -0.17 11.82 -7.14
N ALA A 433 -0.04 10.84 -6.23
CA ALA A 433 -1.12 9.92 -5.85
C ALA A 433 -2.15 10.56 -4.88
N SER A 434 -2.05 11.86 -4.59
CA SER A 434 -3.07 12.54 -3.81
C SER A 434 -4.40 12.62 -4.56
N GLY A 435 -5.52 12.44 -3.87
CA GLY A 435 -6.85 12.37 -4.49
C GLY A 435 -7.13 11.02 -5.14
N ASP A 436 -8.35 10.52 -4.99
CA ASP A 436 -8.72 9.21 -5.52
C ASP A 436 -10.24 9.04 -5.68
N PRO A 437 -10.82 9.42 -6.84
CA PRO A 437 -12.27 9.39 -7.05
C PRO A 437 -12.88 7.99 -7.10
N LEU A 438 -12.06 6.94 -7.17
CA LEU A 438 -12.55 5.56 -7.14
C LEU A 438 -12.79 5.06 -5.71
N ASP A 439 -12.40 5.83 -4.67
CA ASP A 439 -12.74 5.53 -3.27
C ASP A 439 -14.02 6.29 -2.88
N TYR A 440 -14.93 5.64 -2.15
CA TYR A 440 -16.33 6.08 -2.05
C TYR A 440 -16.53 7.44 -1.37
N ASN A 441 -15.56 7.87 -0.56
CA ASN A 441 -15.60 9.10 0.24
C ASN A 441 -14.47 10.08 -0.10
N ARG A 442 -13.91 9.97 -1.32
CA ARG A 442 -12.78 10.78 -1.77
C ARG A 442 -13.08 11.50 -3.08
N SER A 443 -12.25 12.49 -3.40
CA SER A 443 -12.31 13.24 -4.65
C SER A 443 -10.92 13.31 -5.30
N GLU A 444 -10.85 13.77 -6.56
CA GLU A 444 -9.58 13.98 -7.28
C GLU A 444 -8.68 15.04 -6.63
N GLU A 445 -9.25 15.96 -5.84
CA GLU A 445 -8.56 17.15 -5.33
C GLU A 445 -8.53 17.22 -3.79
N ASP A 446 -8.79 16.12 -3.09
CA ASP A 446 -8.83 16.12 -1.62
C ASP A 446 -7.46 16.35 -0.94
N GLY A 447 -6.37 16.30 -1.71
CA GLY A 447 -5.01 16.56 -1.25
C GLY A 447 -4.52 15.53 -0.23
N LYS A 448 -5.07 14.31 -0.22
CA LYS A 448 -4.74 13.27 0.75
C LYS A 448 -4.27 11.99 0.09
N HIS A 449 -3.61 11.11 0.83
CA HIS A 449 -3.39 9.72 0.43
C HIS A 449 -3.66 8.77 1.60
N ARG A 450 -3.81 7.48 1.31
CA ARG A 450 -3.98 6.41 2.31
C ARG A 450 -2.63 6.04 2.89
N SER A 451 -2.43 6.22 4.20
CA SER A 451 -1.11 6.00 4.77
C SER A 451 -0.64 4.54 4.62
N HIS A 452 0.64 4.34 4.28
CA HIS A 452 1.27 3.02 4.11
C HIS A 452 2.06 2.57 5.34
N ARG A 453 1.74 3.10 6.53
CA ARG A 453 2.35 2.66 7.80
C ARG A 453 1.78 1.36 8.35
N PHE A 454 0.52 1.04 8.01
CA PHE A 454 -0.17 -0.18 8.45
C PHE A 454 -0.07 -0.40 9.97
N LEU A 455 -0.51 0.60 10.76
CA LEU A 455 -0.40 0.53 12.22
C LEU A 455 -1.10 -0.71 12.77
N GLY A 456 -0.44 -1.41 13.69
CA GLY A 456 -0.87 -2.71 14.21
C GLY A 456 -0.37 -2.93 15.62
N GLY A 457 0.32 -4.06 15.87
CA GLY A 457 0.83 -4.39 17.21
C GLY A 457 2.34 -4.65 17.29
N ASN A 458 3.12 -4.28 16.27
CA ASN A 458 4.57 -4.54 16.27
C ASN A 458 5.35 -3.32 16.76
N GLN A 459 5.76 -3.35 18.02
CA GLN A 459 6.47 -2.27 18.69
C GLN A 459 7.99 -2.50 18.79
N MET A 460 8.49 -3.54 18.11
CA MET A 460 9.82 -4.07 18.38
C MET A 460 10.67 -4.16 17.12
N VAL A 461 10.15 -4.85 16.10
CA VAL A 461 10.95 -5.25 14.92
C VAL A 461 11.49 -4.05 14.13
N PRO A 462 10.74 -2.95 13.92
CA PRO A 462 11.29 -1.79 13.22
C PRO A 462 12.56 -1.23 13.88
N GLU A 463 12.59 -1.14 15.21
CA GLU A 463 13.76 -0.67 15.96
C GLU A 463 14.86 -1.71 16.05
N MET A 464 14.51 -2.99 16.22
CA MET A 464 15.47 -4.10 16.20
C MET A 464 16.26 -4.15 14.88
N LEU A 465 15.64 -3.74 13.77
CA LEU A 465 16.24 -3.70 12.43
C LEU A 465 16.87 -2.35 12.08
N ASP A 466 16.83 -1.35 12.98
CA ASP A 466 17.30 0.03 12.75
C ASP A 466 16.73 0.64 11.45
N LEU A 467 15.43 0.47 11.22
CA LEU A 467 14.80 0.96 9.99
C LEU A 467 14.68 2.49 9.97
N PRO A 468 14.78 3.12 8.78
CA PRO A 468 14.40 4.52 8.62
C PRO A 468 12.98 4.75 9.12
N GLY A 469 12.81 5.70 10.05
CA GLY A 469 11.50 6.02 10.63
C GLY A 469 11.00 5.03 11.72
N ALA A 470 11.81 4.06 12.15
CA ALA A 470 11.45 3.06 13.16
C ALA A 470 10.85 3.66 14.44
N ARG A 471 11.53 4.63 15.08
CA ARG A 471 11.05 5.29 16.29
C ARG A 471 9.68 5.95 16.13
N LYS A 472 9.44 6.56 14.96
CA LYS A 472 8.14 7.17 14.64
C LYS A 472 7.08 6.08 14.49
N GLN A 473 7.41 4.97 13.82
CA GLN A 473 6.50 3.83 13.66
C GLN A 473 6.12 3.19 15.00
N VAL A 474 7.10 2.97 15.90
CA VAL A 474 6.85 2.41 17.23
C VAL A 474 5.97 3.35 18.06
N ALA A 475 6.31 4.64 18.13
CA ALA A 475 5.50 5.63 18.86
C ALA A 475 4.05 5.69 18.35
N LEU A 476 3.84 5.69 17.03
CA LEU A 476 2.50 5.66 16.44
C LEU A 476 1.77 4.33 16.70
N THR A 477 2.50 3.21 16.73
CA THR A 477 1.94 1.89 17.07
C THR A 477 1.48 1.83 18.52
N GLU A 478 2.22 2.41 19.46
CA GLU A 478 1.80 2.53 20.85
C GLU A 478 0.56 3.42 21.01
N GLN A 479 0.54 4.58 20.35
CA GLN A 479 -0.64 5.45 20.31
C GLN A 479 -1.86 4.72 19.70
N TRP A 480 -1.63 3.92 18.64
CA TRP A 480 -2.66 3.11 18.01
C TRP A 480 -3.23 2.07 18.98
N LEU A 481 -2.37 1.33 19.69
CA LEU A 481 -2.81 0.35 20.68
C LEU A 481 -3.62 0.99 21.81
N ARG A 482 -3.26 2.20 22.27
CA ARG A 482 -4.03 2.96 23.26
C ARG A 482 -5.32 3.60 22.71
N GLY A 483 -5.52 3.56 21.39
CA GLY A 483 -6.68 4.17 20.72
C GLY A 483 -6.62 5.71 20.64
N GLU A 484 -5.42 6.28 20.74
CA GLU A 484 -5.15 7.73 20.73
C GLU A 484 -5.13 8.32 19.31
N VAL A 485 -4.83 7.50 18.30
CA VAL A 485 -4.82 7.91 16.89
C VAL A 485 -6.23 8.32 16.46
N GLN A 486 -6.37 9.59 16.09
CA GLN A 486 -7.62 10.13 15.59
C GLN A 486 -7.74 9.88 14.08
N ILE A 487 -8.86 9.30 13.66
CA ILE A 487 -9.18 9.09 12.24
C ILE A 487 -10.48 9.85 11.93
N PRO A 488 -10.38 11.11 11.47
CA PRO A 488 -11.54 11.96 11.25
C PRO A 488 -12.60 11.34 10.32
N GLU A 489 -12.16 10.60 9.31
CA GLU A 489 -13.00 9.92 8.31
C GLU A 489 -14.02 8.94 8.93
N ILE A 490 -13.66 8.26 10.02
CA ILE A 490 -14.50 7.26 10.68
C ILE A 490 -14.89 7.67 12.10
N ALA A 491 -14.60 8.90 12.53
CA ALA A 491 -14.90 9.40 13.86
C ALA A 491 -16.41 9.33 14.20
N GLY A 492 -17.27 9.46 13.18
CA GLY A 492 -18.73 9.30 13.33
C GLY A 492 -19.22 7.84 13.30
N LYS A 493 -18.35 6.89 12.93
CA LYS A 493 -18.65 5.46 12.91
C LYS A 493 -18.19 4.78 14.20
N TRP A 494 -17.08 5.25 14.79
CA TRP A 494 -16.44 4.68 15.98
C TRP A 494 -16.92 5.28 17.31
N GLU A 495 -16.88 4.45 18.35
CA GLU A 495 -17.03 4.93 19.72
C GLU A 495 -15.78 5.72 20.15
N PRO A 496 -15.93 6.85 20.87
CA PRO A 496 -14.79 7.58 21.42
C PRO A 496 -14.09 6.80 22.54
N GLY A 497 -12.89 7.25 22.92
CA GLY A 497 -12.13 6.68 24.04
C GLY A 497 -11.05 5.68 23.61
N GLU A 498 -10.65 4.82 24.54
CA GLU A 498 -9.59 3.84 24.33
C GLU A 498 -10.01 2.75 23.32
N ALA A 499 -9.02 2.06 22.74
CA ALA A 499 -9.29 0.96 21.83
C ALA A 499 -9.94 -0.24 22.55
N VAL A 500 -9.46 -0.52 23.77
CA VAL A 500 -9.93 -1.65 24.60
C VAL A 500 -10.09 -1.22 26.06
N PRO A 501 -11.12 -0.41 26.40
CA PRO A 501 -11.28 0.14 27.73
C PRO A 501 -11.49 -0.93 28.81
N ILE A 502 -11.05 -0.58 30.02
CA ILE A 502 -11.22 -1.37 31.24
C ILE A 502 -12.21 -0.66 32.16
N THR A 503 -13.13 -1.40 32.76
CA THR A 503 -14.01 -0.89 33.82
C THR A 503 -13.91 -1.78 35.05
N ILE A 504 -13.74 -1.17 36.22
CA ILE A 504 -13.69 -1.87 37.50
C ILE A 504 -15.06 -1.79 38.18
N SER A 505 -15.68 -2.94 38.38
CA SER A 505 -16.89 -3.11 39.19
C SER A 505 -16.50 -3.77 40.52
N ALA A 506 -16.48 -2.98 41.59
CA ALA A 506 -16.15 -3.39 42.95
C ALA A 506 -17.09 -2.66 43.93
N PRO A 507 -17.33 -3.21 45.14
CA PRO A 507 -18.17 -2.54 46.13
C PRO A 507 -17.57 -1.19 46.56
N GLU A 508 -18.41 -0.23 46.91
CA GLU A 508 -17.96 1.08 47.42
C GLU A 508 -17.35 0.98 48.83
N GLU A 509 -17.79 -0.02 49.59
CA GLU A 509 -17.36 -0.29 50.96
C GLU A 509 -17.21 -1.80 51.16
N VAL A 510 -16.17 -2.21 51.89
CA VAL A 510 -15.89 -3.60 52.26
C VAL A 510 -15.51 -3.67 53.73
N ARG A 511 -15.86 -4.74 54.44
CA ARG A 511 -15.44 -4.92 55.84
C ARG A 511 -14.03 -5.51 55.87
N GLY A 512 -13.22 -5.12 56.85
CA GLY A 512 -11.83 -5.63 56.97
C GLY A 512 -11.71 -7.14 57.18
N ASP A 513 -12.79 -7.81 57.56
CA ASP A 513 -12.89 -9.27 57.75
C ASP A 513 -13.60 -10.00 56.60
N SER A 514 -14.03 -9.29 55.55
CA SER A 514 -14.72 -9.88 54.39
C SER A 514 -13.81 -10.04 53.17
N THR A 515 -14.32 -10.72 52.15
CA THR A 515 -13.70 -10.81 50.84
C THR A 515 -14.03 -9.56 50.02
N LEU A 516 -13.03 -9.01 49.34
CA LEU A 516 -13.20 -7.96 48.33
C LEU A 516 -13.39 -8.63 46.97
N ASP A 517 -14.60 -8.55 46.42
CA ASP A 517 -14.94 -9.02 45.08
C ASP A 517 -14.74 -7.88 44.06
N ILE A 518 -13.88 -8.13 43.06
CA ILE A 518 -13.56 -7.18 41.98
C ILE A 518 -13.85 -7.86 40.65
N ASN A 519 -14.74 -7.27 39.86
CA ASN A 519 -14.98 -7.63 38.48
C ASN A 519 -14.32 -6.59 37.57
N VAL A 520 -13.34 -7.03 36.79
CA VAL A 520 -12.71 -6.21 35.75
C VAL A 520 -13.36 -6.56 34.42
N ILE A 521 -13.97 -5.58 33.77
CA ILE A 521 -14.63 -5.73 32.46
C ILE A 521 -13.70 -5.13 31.41
N VAL A 522 -13.37 -5.90 30.38
CA VAL A 522 -12.52 -5.49 29.26
C VAL A 522 -13.38 -5.50 28.01
N THR A 523 -13.47 -4.38 27.29
CA THR A 523 -14.36 -4.23 26.12
C THR A 523 -13.55 -4.01 24.85
N ASN A 524 -13.80 -4.77 23.79
CA ASN A 524 -13.23 -4.48 22.48
C ASN A 524 -14.05 -3.35 21.81
N ASN A 525 -13.67 -2.11 22.10
CA ASN A 525 -14.46 -0.93 21.77
C ASN A 525 -14.28 -0.46 20.31
N LYS A 526 -13.03 -0.44 19.82
CA LYS A 526 -12.70 0.05 18.46
C LYS A 526 -12.26 -1.04 17.47
N GLY A 527 -12.01 -2.27 17.92
CA GLY A 527 -11.49 -3.33 17.06
C GLY A 527 -12.52 -3.83 16.04
N GLY A 528 -12.13 -3.78 14.76
CA GLY A 528 -12.86 -4.39 13.65
C GLY A 528 -12.89 -5.92 13.69
N HIS A 529 -11.91 -6.52 14.36
CA HIS A 529 -11.73 -7.96 14.54
C HIS A 529 -11.55 -8.29 16.02
N ASN A 530 -11.35 -9.57 16.36
CA ASN A 530 -11.12 -9.98 17.75
C ASN A 530 -9.94 -9.24 18.38
N PHE A 531 -9.97 -9.03 19.69
CA PHE A 531 -8.85 -8.51 20.47
C PHE A 531 -8.41 -9.50 21.56
N PRO A 532 -7.10 -9.77 21.72
CA PRO A 532 -6.05 -9.54 20.74
C PRO A 532 -6.33 -10.32 19.44
N THR A 533 -5.57 -10.02 18.38
CA THR A 533 -5.62 -10.76 17.11
C THR A 533 -4.23 -11.14 16.63
N GLY A 534 -4.17 -12.02 15.63
CA GLY A 534 -2.93 -12.56 15.06
C GLY A 534 -2.62 -13.94 15.62
N PRO A 535 -1.35 -14.38 15.60
CA PRO A 535 -0.92 -15.62 16.25
C PRO A 535 -1.02 -15.50 17.79
N LEU A 536 -2.13 -15.97 18.34
CA LEU A 536 -2.41 -15.91 19.78
C LEU A 536 -1.61 -16.91 20.63
N ASP A 537 -0.80 -17.74 19.98
CA ASP A 537 0.22 -18.57 20.61
C ASP A 537 1.50 -17.77 20.94
N MET A 538 1.78 -16.68 20.21
CA MET A 538 2.91 -15.78 20.52
C MET A 538 2.48 -14.45 21.15
N ILE A 539 1.35 -13.88 20.73
CA ILE A 539 0.87 -12.58 21.21
C ILE A 539 0.23 -12.75 22.59
N GLN A 540 0.53 -11.82 23.49
CA GLN A 540 -0.06 -11.81 24.82
C GLN A 540 -0.73 -10.47 25.10
N ALA A 541 -1.97 -10.52 25.57
CA ALA A 541 -2.60 -9.44 26.30
C ALA A 541 -3.07 -9.97 27.66
N TRP A 542 -2.86 -9.23 28.74
CA TRP A 542 -3.21 -9.69 30.08
C TRP A 542 -3.59 -8.54 31.00
N LEU A 543 -4.30 -8.88 32.08
CA LEU A 543 -4.61 -7.93 33.14
C LEU A 543 -3.54 -7.98 34.22
N GLU A 544 -2.99 -6.82 34.52
CA GLU A 544 -2.18 -6.58 35.70
C GLU A 544 -3.01 -5.80 36.71
N ILE A 545 -3.25 -6.38 37.89
CA ILE A 545 -4.03 -5.78 38.97
C ILE A 545 -3.15 -5.61 40.20
N THR A 546 -3.22 -4.44 40.83
CA THR A 546 -2.61 -4.16 42.12
C THR A 546 -3.63 -3.52 43.04
N VAL A 547 -3.73 -4.02 44.28
CA VAL A 547 -4.54 -3.44 45.34
C VAL A 547 -3.62 -2.97 46.45
N THR A 548 -3.63 -1.68 46.75
CA THR A 548 -2.81 -1.07 47.82
C THR A 548 -3.67 -0.55 48.96
N ASP A 549 -3.13 -0.52 50.18
CA ASP A 549 -3.73 0.24 51.27
C ASP A 549 -3.35 1.74 51.21
N GLN A 550 -3.99 2.55 52.05
CA GLN A 550 -3.73 3.98 52.21
C GLN A 550 -2.27 4.36 52.57
N ARG A 551 -1.42 3.40 52.93
CA ARG A 551 0.02 3.61 53.20
C ARG A 551 0.89 3.21 52.00
N GLY A 552 0.28 2.75 50.91
CA GLY A 552 0.96 2.25 49.72
C GLY A 552 1.42 0.79 49.83
N ASN A 553 1.01 0.03 50.85
CA ASN A 553 1.40 -1.38 50.93
C ASN A 553 0.55 -2.21 49.97
N ILE A 554 1.20 -3.07 49.17
CA ILE A 554 0.52 -4.01 48.29
C ILE A 554 -0.19 -5.08 49.14
N ARG A 555 -1.51 -5.17 48.96
CA ARG A 555 -2.41 -6.13 49.60
C ARG A 555 -2.69 -7.31 48.70
N TYR A 556 -2.70 -7.07 47.39
CA TYR A 556 -2.87 -8.07 46.37
C TYR A 556 -2.20 -7.60 45.08
N SER A 557 -1.59 -8.52 44.34
CA SER A 557 -1.12 -8.28 42.99
C SER A 557 -1.31 -9.54 42.14
N SER A 558 -1.67 -9.36 40.88
CA SER A 558 -1.73 -10.41 39.87
C SER A 558 -1.31 -9.86 38.51
N GLY A 559 -0.63 -10.67 37.70
CA GLY A 559 -0.22 -10.29 36.33
C GLY A 559 1.01 -9.39 36.25
N THR A 560 1.78 -9.27 37.33
CA THR A 560 3.10 -8.63 37.29
C THR A 560 4.09 -9.49 36.51
N LEU A 561 5.14 -8.87 35.99
CA LEU A 561 6.27 -9.58 35.40
C LEU A 561 7.30 -9.92 36.49
N ASP A 562 7.96 -11.06 36.37
CA ASP A 562 9.15 -11.38 37.17
C ASP A 562 10.42 -10.76 36.56
N GLU A 563 11.57 -11.04 37.21
CA GLU A 563 12.89 -10.56 36.76
C GLU A 563 13.28 -11.09 35.38
N ASP A 564 12.73 -12.26 34.99
CA ASP A 564 12.95 -12.90 33.70
C ASP A 564 11.86 -12.52 32.66
N HIS A 565 11.05 -11.50 32.95
CA HIS A 565 9.97 -10.99 32.09
C HIS A 565 8.82 -11.97 31.80
N PHE A 566 8.64 -13.00 32.62
CA PHE A 566 7.48 -13.89 32.55
C PHE A 566 6.29 -13.33 33.32
N ILE A 567 5.08 -13.57 32.82
CA ILE A 567 3.84 -13.17 33.48
C ILE A 567 3.57 -14.12 34.64
N GLN A 568 3.26 -13.57 35.81
CA GLN A 568 2.91 -14.33 37.01
C GLN A 568 1.89 -15.45 36.71
N PRO A 569 2.15 -16.71 37.13
CA PRO A 569 1.20 -17.81 36.96
C PRO A 569 -0.17 -17.50 37.60
N GLY A 570 -1.24 -17.87 36.90
CA GLY A 570 -2.62 -17.63 37.35
C GLY A 570 -3.17 -16.25 36.99
N ALA A 571 -2.40 -15.39 36.32
CA ALA A 571 -2.89 -14.14 35.77
C ALA A 571 -3.98 -14.35 34.71
N PHE A 572 -4.84 -13.35 34.53
CA PHE A 572 -5.87 -13.37 33.49
C PHE A 572 -5.28 -12.95 32.13
N ILE A 573 -5.19 -13.90 31.20
CA ILE A 573 -4.49 -13.73 29.92
C ILE A 573 -5.42 -14.06 28.75
N PHE A 574 -5.41 -13.20 27.73
CA PHE A 574 -5.97 -13.45 26.41
C PHE A 574 -4.91 -14.13 25.53
N LYS A 575 -5.07 -15.43 25.28
CA LYS A 575 -4.16 -16.26 24.48
C LYS A 575 -4.88 -17.45 23.85
N ALA A 576 -4.21 -18.14 22.94
CA ALA A 576 -4.58 -19.47 22.49
C ALA A 576 -3.55 -20.51 22.95
N GLU A 577 -4.02 -21.73 23.18
CA GLU A 577 -3.19 -22.92 23.41
C GLU A 577 -3.46 -23.91 22.27
N PRO A 578 -2.77 -23.74 21.14
CA PRO A 578 -2.82 -24.71 20.06
C PRO A 578 -2.17 -26.02 20.49
N VAL A 579 -2.62 -27.12 19.89
CA VAL A 579 -2.11 -28.46 20.19
C VAL A 579 -1.70 -29.21 18.93
N ASP A 580 -0.71 -30.08 19.09
CA ASP A 580 -0.30 -31.06 18.09
C ASP A 580 -1.19 -32.32 18.10
N GLN A 581 -0.93 -33.25 17.17
CA GLN A 581 -1.64 -34.53 17.07
C GLN A 581 -1.51 -35.44 18.31
N TYR A 582 -0.57 -35.14 19.22
CA TYR A 582 -0.31 -35.86 20.45
C TYR A 582 -0.84 -35.11 21.69
N ASN A 583 -1.60 -34.02 21.49
CA ASN A 583 -2.15 -33.16 22.54
C ASN A 583 -1.08 -32.40 23.36
N ASN A 584 0.14 -32.23 22.82
CA ASN A 584 1.13 -31.31 23.38
C ASN A 584 0.81 -29.87 22.95
N VAL A 585 1.12 -28.90 23.80
CA VAL A 585 0.95 -27.49 23.46
C VAL A 585 2.01 -27.05 22.45
N ILE A 586 1.58 -26.30 21.43
CA ILE A 586 2.47 -25.63 20.49
C ILE A 586 2.85 -24.28 21.09
N ASP A 587 4.08 -24.16 21.55
CA ASP A 587 4.63 -22.98 22.25
C ASP A 587 5.86 -22.37 21.53
N GLN A 588 6.33 -23.02 20.45
CA GLN A 588 7.46 -22.56 19.62
C GLN A 588 7.03 -22.06 18.24
N HIS A 589 5.74 -21.73 18.08
CA HIS A 589 5.14 -21.29 16.83
C HIS A 589 5.36 -22.26 15.64
N ASN A 590 5.44 -23.56 15.93
CA ASN A 590 5.48 -24.67 14.98
C ASN A 590 4.09 -24.93 14.40
N LEU A 591 3.54 -23.95 13.67
CA LEU A 591 2.17 -23.97 13.17
C LEU A 591 1.85 -25.22 12.32
N TRP A 592 2.84 -25.74 11.59
CA TRP A 592 2.72 -26.93 10.74
C TRP A 592 2.49 -28.25 11.50
N GLU A 593 2.41 -28.21 12.83
CA GLU A 593 2.05 -29.36 13.67
C GLU A 593 0.65 -29.20 14.28
N MET A 594 0.01 -28.05 14.08
CA MET A 594 -1.29 -27.74 14.69
C MET A 594 -2.41 -28.58 14.11
N VAL A 595 -3.18 -29.23 15.00
CA VAL A 595 -4.39 -29.98 14.65
C VAL A 595 -5.65 -29.39 15.30
N GLY A 596 -5.49 -28.43 16.20
CA GLY A 596 -6.59 -27.77 16.89
C GLY A 596 -6.13 -26.84 17.99
N VAL A 597 -7.11 -26.31 18.73
CA VAL A 597 -6.89 -25.38 19.84
C VAL A 597 -7.70 -25.86 21.03
N ARG A 598 -7.04 -26.17 22.15
CA ARG A 598 -7.73 -26.66 23.37
C ARG A 598 -8.31 -25.52 24.22
N TYR A 599 -7.74 -24.33 24.09
CA TYR A 599 -8.16 -23.13 24.80
C TYR A 599 -7.88 -21.90 23.93
N SER A 600 -8.84 -20.99 23.84
CA SER A 600 -8.65 -19.69 23.22
C SER A 600 -9.53 -18.65 23.91
N ARG A 601 -8.94 -17.51 24.23
CA ARG A 601 -9.67 -16.37 24.80
C ARG A 601 -9.30 -15.11 24.02
N ALA A 602 -10.29 -14.55 23.32
CA ALA A 602 -10.22 -13.27 22.65
C ALA A 602 -11.62 -12.63 22.68
N ILE A 603 -11.67 -11.31 22.63
CA ILE A 603 -12.88 -10.50 22.73
C ILE A 603 -13.35 -10.14 21.32
N TYR A 604 -14.55 -10.58 20.94
CA TYR A 604 -15.16 -10.23 19.66
C TYR A 604 -15.39 -8.71 19.51
N PRO A 605 -15.45 -8.18 18.28
CA PRO A 605 -15.77 -6.77 18.04
C PRO A 605 -17.02 -6.30 18.79
N GLY A 606 -16.90 -5.22 19.56
CA GLY A 606 -18.00 -4.63 20.34
C GLY A 606 -18.48 -5.47 21.54
N HIS A 607 -17.78 -6.54 21.89
CA HIS A 607 -18.10 -7.37 23.06
C HIS A 607 -17.18 -7.06 24.24
N SER A 608 -17.53 -7.59 25.41
CA SER A 608 -16.71 -7.54 26.62
C SER A 608 -16.44 -8.94 27.16
N ASP A 609 -15.31 -9.11 27.82
CA ASP A 609 -15.01 -10.25 28.69
C ASP A 609 -14.77 -9.75 30.12
N ASN A 610 -14.88 -10.61 31.12
CA ASN A 610 -14.67 -10.24 32.52
C ASN A 610 -13.67 -11.16 33.25
N ALA A 611 -12.90 -10.54 34.13
CA ALA A 611 -12.04 -11.22 35.08
C ALA A 611 -12.55 -10.96 36.50
N HIS A 612 -12.83 -12.04 37.23
CA HIS A 612 -13.30 -11.96 38.61
C HIS A 612 -12.16 -12.27 39.59
N TYR A 613 -11.90 -11.34 40.50
CA TYR A 613 -10.90 -11.46 41.55
C TYR A 613 -11.57 -11.45 42.91
N GLN A 614 -11.27 -12.45 43.74
CA GLN A 614 -11.74 -12.55 45.12
C GLN A 614 -10.54 -12.44 46.05
N ILE A 615 -10.49 -11.37 46.83
CA ILE A 615 -9.33 -11.04 47.66
C ILE A 615 -9.73 -11.12 49.14
N GLN A 616 -9.16 -12.07 49.86
CA GLN A 616 -9.39 -12.23 51.30
C GLN A 616 -8.67 -11.12 52.07
N LEU A 617 -9.40 -10.22 52.73
CA LEU A 617 -8.78 -9.11 53.48
C LEU A 617 -8.23 -9.53 54.86
N SER A 618 -8.73 -10.65 55.40
CA SER A 618 -8.36 -11.18 56.73
C SER A 618 -6.89 -11.60 56.85
N ASP A 619 -6.26 -12.04 55.76
CA ASP A 619 -4.86 -12.51 55.76
C ASP A 619 -3.85 -11.40 55.46
N THR A 620 -4.34 -10.21 55.11
CA THR A 620 -3.47 -9.11 54.71
C THR A 620 -3.24 -8.14 55.85
N VAL A 621 -4.08 -8.06 56.90
CA VAL A 621 -3.81 -7.16 58.05
C VAL A 621 -2.69 -7.77 58.88
N GLY A 622 -1.46 -7.36 58.58
CA GLY A 622 -0.29 -7.69 59.37
C GLY A 622 -0.64 -7.53 60.85
N SER A 623 -0.55 -8.65 61.56
CA SER A 623 -0.74 -8.73 63.01
C SER A 623 -0.08 -7.54 63.71
N GLN A 624 -0.88 -6.52 64.04
CA GLN A 624 -0.46 -5.52 64.98
C GLN A 624 -0.50 -6.20 66.35
N ARG A 625 0.70 -6.60 66.79
CA ARG A 625 1.03 -6.99 68.15
C ARG A 625 0.29 -6.12 69.16
N ASP A 626 -0.16 -6.78 70.21
CA ASP A 626 -0.73 -6.24 71.44
C ASP A 626 -0.24 -4.82 71.78
N ILE A 627 -1.14 -3.85 71.63
CA ILE A 627 -1.06 -2.59 72.38
C ILE A 627 -2.23 -2.63 73.37
N PRO A 628 -1.99 -2.69 74.69
CA PRO A 628 -3.07 -2.67 75.66
C PRO A 628 -3.56 -1.23 75.82
N ILE A 629 -4.47 -0.81 74.93
CA ILE A 629 -5.20 0.45 75.09
C ILE A 629 -6.62 0.13 75.56
N SER A 630 -6.81 0.28 76.86
CA SER A 630 -8.10 0.41 77.50
C SER A 630 -8.71 1.76 77.11
N ILE A 631 -9.57 1.78 76.09
CA ILE A 631 -10.50 2.89 75.87
C ILE A 631 -11.90 2.29 75.66
N LYS A 632 -12.76 2.46 76.68
CA LYS A 632 -14.21 2.38 76.54
C LYS A 632 -14.67 3.61 75.75
N ALA A 633 -14.77 3.48 74.44
CA ALA A 633 -15.58 4.38 73.62
C ALA A 633 -16.58 3.54 72.82
N PRO A 634 -17.84 3.97 72.68
CA PRO A 634 -18.82 3.29 71.85
C PRO A 634 -18.47 3.56 70.38
N TYR A 635 -17.62 2.72 69.78
CA TYR A 635 -17.41 2.72 68.34
C TYR A 635 -18.65 2.12 67.69
N SER A 636 -19.31 2.87 66.82
CA SER A 636 -20.39 2.34 66.00
C SER A 636 -19.81 1.30 65.04
N ASP A 637 -20.44 0.13 64.94
CA ASP A 637 -20.26 -0.74 63.79
C ASP A 637 -20.46 0.10 62.51
N ASN A 638 -19.49 0.10 61.60
CA ASN A 638 -19.42 0.84 60.32
C ASN A 638 -18.63 2.17 60.30
N GLN A 639 -17.66 2.40 61.19
CA GLN A 639 -16.69 3.47 60.96
C GLN A 639 -15.64 3.05 59.92
N ALA A 640 -15.39 3.90 58.91
CA ALA A 640 -14.32 3.69 57.94
C ALA A 640 -12.97 3.76 58.65
N VAL A 641 -12.17 2.69 58.55
CA VAL A 641 -10.84 2.55 59.16
C VAL A 641 -9.71 2.78 58.16
N GLY A 642 -10.04 2.83 56.86
CA GLY A 642 -9.13 3.21 55.79
C GLY A 642 -9.74 3.04 54.39
N HIS A 643 -8.90 3.02 53.37
CA HIS A 643 -9.29 2.69 52.00
C HIS A 643 -8.28 1.76 51.33
N LEU A 644 -8.75 1.07 50.29
CA LEU A 644 -7.96 0.29 49.34
C LEU A 644 -8.05 0.96 47.98
N ASP A 645 -6.91 1.13 47.32
CA ASP A 645 -6.85 1.59 45.94
C ASP A 645 -6.60 0.41 45.02
N VAL A 646 -7.53 0.17 44.11
CA VAL A 646 -7.44 -0.85 43.07
C VAL A 646 -6.98 -0.17 41.79
N SER A 647 -5.86 -0.61 41.23
CA SER A 647 -5.37 -0.23 39.91
C SER A 647 -5.33 -1.46 39.01
N VAL A 648 -5.85 -1.33 37.80
CA VAL A 648 -5.84 -2.38 36.79
C VAL A 648 -5.32 -1.83 35.47
N ARG A 649 -4.39 -2.55 34.86
CA ARG A 649 -3.79 -2.23 33.55
C ARG A 649 -3.98 -3.40 32.60
N LEU A 650 -4.39 -3.10 31.36
CA LEU A 650 -4.39 -4.06 30.26
C LEU A 650 -3.06 -3.93 29.54
N GLN A 651 -2.21 -4.95 29.69
CA GLN A 651 -0.89 -5.00 29.09
C GLN A 651 -0.94 -5.74 27.76
N TYR A 652 -0.07 -5.36 26.83
CA TYR A 652 0.12 -6.03 25.55
C TYR A 652 1.60 -6.25 25.25
N ARG A 653 1.91 -7.43 24.72
CA ARG A 653 3.23 -7.80 24.23
C ARG A 653 3.10 -8.59 22.93
N LYS A 654 3.86 -8.17 21.90
CA LYS A 654 3.80 -8.77 20.56
C LYS A 654 4.28 -10.22 20.52
N ILE A 655 5.31 -10.55 21.30
CA ILE A 655 5.92 -11.88 21.33
C ILE A 655 6.20 -12.25 22.79
N ASN A 656 5.72 -13.41 23.21
CA ASN A 656 5.96 -13.89 24.57
C ASN A 656 7.46 -14.14 24.83
N GLN A 657 7.89 -13.97 26.09
CA GLN A 657 9.31 -14.09 26.44
C GLN A 657 9.87 -15.51 26.22
N TYR A 658 9.04 -16.54 26.41
CA TYR A 658 9.47 -17.93 26.18
C TYR A 658 9.95 -18.16 24.74
N LEU A 659 9.17 -17.71 23.76
CA LEU A 659 9.53 -17.80 22.35
C LEU A 659 10.76 -16.94 22.03
N MET A 660 10.87 -15.75 22.62
CA MET A 660 12.06 -14.90 22.48
C MET A 660 13.33 -15.62 22.93
N ASN A 661 13.29 -16.22 24.13
CA ASN A 661 14.42 -16.96 24.69
C ASN A 661 14.81 -18.17 23.82
N ILE A 662 13.83 -18.88 23.25
CA ILE A 662 14.09 -20.02 22.35
C ILE A 662 14.76 -19.56 21.05
N LEU A 663 14.26 -18.47 20.48
CA LEU A 663 14.72 -18.01 19.17
C LEU A 663 16.08 -17.32 19.25
N PHE A 664 16.35 -16.56 20.32
CA PHE A 664 17.54 -15.71 20.43
C PHE A 664 18.54 -16.18 21.49
N GLY A 665 18.20 -17.16 22.32
CA GLY A 665 19.14 -17.80 23.25
C GLY A 665 19.60 -16.85 24.36
N GLU A 666 20.91 -16.64 24.47
CA GLU A 666 21.55 -15.77 25.48
C GLU A 666 21.49 -14.27 25.13
N GLU A 667 20.98 -13.91 23.96
CA GLU A 667 20.73 -12.50 23.64
C GLU A 667 19.57 -12.01 24.52
N ASP A 668 19.86 -11.05 25.42
CA ASP A 668 18.89 -10.42 26.32
C ASP A 668 17.92 -9.50 25.55
N ILE A 669 17.05 -10.14 24.76
CA ILE A 669 16.08 -9.48 23.89
C ILE A 669 14.67 -9.75 24.41
N THR A 670 14.03 -8.69 24.88
CA THR A 670 12.65 -8.72 25.37
C THR A 670 11.75 -7.86 24.50
N ALA A 671 10.60 -8.42 24.11
CA ALA A 671 9.58 -7.64 23.43
C ALA A 671 8.97 -6.62 24.43
N PRO A 672 8.84 -5.34 24.02
CA PRO A 672 8.32 -4.30 24.90
C PRO A 672 6.87 -4.60 25.30
N VAL A 673 6.50 -4.05 26.47
CA VAL A 673 5.15 -4.13 27.01
C VAL A 673 4.51 -2.76 26.96
N THR A 674 3.33 -2.69 26.36
CA THR A 674 2.51 -1.47 26.32
C THR A 674 1.27 -1.63 27.16
N THR A 675 1.04 -0.68 28.07
CA THR A 675 -0.26 -0.50 28.72
C THR A 675 -1.21 0.12 27.71
N ILE A 676 -2.24 -0.66 27.33
CA ILE A 676 -3.28 -0.26 26.38
C ILE A 676 -4.31 0.66 27.03
N SER A 677 -4.70 0.30 28.26
CA SER A 677 -5.76 0.93 29.02
C SER A 677 -5.50 0.75 30.51
N GLU A 678 -5.98 1.69 31.31
CA GLU A 678 -5.87 1.63 32.78
C GLU A 678 -7.16 2.11 33.45
N ALA A 679 -7.44 1.54 34.62
CA ALA A 679 -8.59 1.92 35.43
C ALA A 679 -8.22 1.91 36.93
N HIS A 680 -8.85 2.81 37.68
CA HIS A 680 -8.65 2.97 39.12
C HIS A 680 -10.00 2.99 39.86
N LYS A 681 -10.03 2.38 41.04
CA LYS A 681 -11.19 2.40 41.94
C LYS A 681 -10.72 2.41 43.39
N THR A 682 -11.22 3.35 44.19
CA THR A 682 -11.00 3.36 45.63
C THR A 682 -12.18 2.70 46.34
N VAL A 683 -11.90 1.80 47.28
CA VAL A 683 -12.88 1.07 48.09
C VAL A 683 -12.66 1.42 49.56
N ARG A 684 -13.70 1.85 50.27
CA ARG A 684 -13.59 2.18 51.70
C ARG A 684 -13.61 0.90 52.54
N VAL A 685 -12.74 0.84 53.54
CA VAL A 685 -12.66 -0.31 54.46
C VAL A 685 -13.35 0.04 55.78
N LEU A 686 -14.35 -0.73 56.16
CA LEU A 686 -15.07 -0.63 57.43
C LEU A 686 -14.45 -1.54 58.50
N SER A 687 -14.62 -1.18 59.77
CA SER A 687 -14.17 -1.99 60.91
C SER A 687 -14.77 -3.42 60.88
N ALA A 688 -13.95 -4.43 61.23
CA ALA A 688 -14.38 -5.83 61.34
C ALA A 688 -15.49 -6.03 62.39
N SER A 689 -16.34 -7.04 62.20
CA SER A 689 -17.38 -7.38 63.17
C SER A 689 -16.76 -8.03 64.40
N ARG A 690 -17.07 -7.54 65.61
CA ARG A 690 -16.81 -8.34 66.81
C ARG A 690 -17.77 -9.53 66.79
N SER A 691 -17.25 -10.72 66.49
CA SER A 691 -17.91 -11.97 66.84
C SER A 691 -18.30 -11.92 68.33
N GLN A 692 -19.59 -11.77 68.60
CA GLN A 692 -20.13 -12.12 69.91
C GLN A 692 -19.92 -13.62 70.06
N LYS A 693 -18.79 -14.02 70.65
CA LYS A 693 -18.71 -15.30 71.34
C LYS A 693 -19.73 -15.23 72.47
N THR A 694 -20.93 -15.75 72.21
CA THR A 694 -21.85 -16.18 73.25
C THR A 694 -21.20 -17.32 74.00
N THR A 695 -20.39 -17.00 75.00
CA THR A 695 -20.19 -17.91 76.12
C THR A 695 -21.49 -17.97 76.89
N ARG A 696 -22.31 -18.97 76.59
CA ARG A 696 -23.13 -19.70 77.57
C ARG A 696 -23.62 -21.01 77.00
#